data_AF-A0A2U1E530-F1
#
_entry.id   AF-A0A2U1E530-F1
#
_cell.length_a   1.000
_cell.length_b   1.000
_cell.length_c   1.000
_cell.angle_alpha   90.00
_cell.angle_beta   90.00
_cell.angle_gamma   90.00
#
_symmetry.space_group_name_H-M   'P 1'
#
loop_
_entity.id
_entity.type
_entity.pdbx_description
1 polymer ?
#
loop_
_entity_poly.entity_id
_entity_poly.type
_entity_poly.pdbx_seq_one_letter_code
_entity_poly.pdbx_strand_id
1 'polypeptide(L)'
;MKRVSKFLLIFGIVFLSITKIYARPKTKIIVNGNDITDVAQSVNKDDRILVPIRFISEALNKEVNYIDYSKEVVISDVSGKMTLQIGSRLIELPNGEYILSDVPAQLINDRTYVPVRVIAESFNMAVSYDFPTNTVTIENGTPNPDDSYQIQGLEDVARTIQNYTIIPGKNIASRIVKSNLFIVDPITKKGIINGKSTNLSISYTPIKAKDFSIILIASYDKNGNIVTGRGKKVSTKLVPEVSLEGVTEGAVVNEKAELMPKMNFIPVSLSYTVLDNNTGNAKKYENKDPFAPWQFEVPGGESRNVQVTINAIDIDGNNYISNPVNFEIQTSRRFALTGVKQNEVINKTVKLNVNRNFDVTSTRYYLGNAVGETLLKEKPYGEFIFNPSEDLNGSYYLRSEVTLPSGEILSSDKVNVTIKGGRRLLLQGVGPNAVITGDTQLSYDSNLEAKSVKYIFNGPQSFTVTGIIGGKTKFSPANRKSGTYKIYAEIETNKGTLKSDVVSVKIHNEKIFGPAPIVPKNKFIEEFSPLAVEAMKKTGMAASIQMAQAILETGWGQYVPVDKYTGRISRNLFGIKGKGSAGSIISNTWEEYNGVLYRIDDYFRAYNSVNESWNDHKKLLLTKERYQIFRDVMFDYIRGAYAIRRAGYATDSGYPGKLIKIINDNNLRKLDEVSF
;
A
#
# COMPACT_ATOMS: atom_id res chain seq x y z
N MET A 1 -49.81 -62.98 -52.54
CA MET A 1 -48.35 -62.75 -52.32
C MET A 1 -47.97 -61.36 -52.79
N LYS A 2 -47.45 -60.55 -51.85
CA LYS A 2 -46.67 -59.29 -51.89
C LYS A 2 -46.91 -58.21 -52.98
N ARG A 3 -47.15 -56.97 -52.51
CA ARG A 3 -46.75 -55.62 -53.04
C ARG A 3 -47.20 -54.57 -51.98
N VAL A 4 -46.36 -53.93 -51.17
CA VAL A 4 -45.33 -52.85 -51.30
C VAL A 4 -45.90 -51.41 -51.46
N SER A 5 -45.32 -50.47 -50.67
CA SER A 5 -45.31 -48.98 -50.76
C SER A 5 -46.36 -48.24 -49.89
N LYS A 6 -46.12 -47.15 -49.14
CA LYS A 6 -45.14 -46.03 -49.16
C LYS A 6 -44.94 -45.47 -47.73
N PHE A 7 -43.75 -44.96 -47.40
CA PHE A 7 -43.57 -43.89 -46.39
C PHE A 7 -42.48 -42.93 -46.88
N LEU A 8 -42.82 -41.63 -46.92
CA LEU A 8 -41.98 -40.52 -47.36
C LEU A 8 -40.99 -40.14 -46.24
N LEU A 9 -39.70 -39.96 -46.58
CA LEU A 9 -38.67 -39.41 -45.71
C LEU A 9 -38.21 -38.06 -46.29
N ILE A 10 -38.32 -37.00 -45.50
CA ILE A 10 -37.82 -35.65 -45.80
C ILE A 10 -36.31 -35.63 -45.58
N PHE A 11 -35.52 -35.29 -46.60
CA PHE A 11 -34.06 -35.11 -46.49
C PHE A 11 -33.73 -33.61 -46.47
N GLY A 12 -33.10 -33.14 -45.39
CA GLY A 12 -32.56 -31.79 -45.29
C GLY A 12 -31.28 -31.64 -46.10
N ILE A 13 -31.18 -30.59 -46.91
CA ILE A 13 -29.99 -30.23 -47.66
C ILE A 13 -29.02 -29.52 -46.70
N VAL A 14 -27.91 -30.17 -46.38
CA VAL A 14 -26.75 -29.56 -45.70
C VAL A 14 -25.89 -28.88 -46.76
N PHE A 15 -25.83 -27.55 -46.75
CA PHE A 15 -24.87 -26.78 -47.53
C PHE A 15 -23.48 -26.95 -46.89
N LEU A 16 -22.64 -27.83 -47.43
CA LEU A 16 -21.21 -27.89 -47.11
C LEU A 16 -20.50 -26.77 -47.88
N SER A 17 -20.24 -25.65 -47.21
CA SER A 17 -19.30 -24.64 -47.70
C SER A 17 -17.89 -25.24 -47.66
N ILE A 18 -17.38 -25.68 -48.82
CA ILE A 18 -16.00 -26.10 -48.98
C ILE A 18 -15.13 -24.84 -48.90
N THR A 19 -14.59 -24.53 -47.72
CA THR A 19 -13.51 -23.54 -47.61
C THR A 19 -12.28 -24.11 -48.31
N LYS A 20 -11.93 -23.56 -49.47
CA LYS A 20 -10.63 -23.83 -50.10
C LYS A 20 -9.53 -23.32 -49.17
N ILE A 21 -8.84 -24.24 -48.50
CA ILE A 21 -7.63 -23.94 -47.76
C ILE A 21 -6.51 -23.78 -48.78
N TYR A 22 -6.20 -22.55 -49.18
CA TYR A 22 -4.96 -22.28 -49.91
C TYR A 22 -3.80 -22.38 -48.93
N ALA A 23 -2.85 -23.29 -49.18
CA ALA A 23 -1.56 -23.24 -48.53
C ALA A 23 -0.92 -21.89 -48.87
N ARG A 24 -0.54 -21.11 -47.85
CA ARG A 24 0.19 -19.86 -48.09
C ARG A 24 1.50 -20.19 -48.84
N PRO A 25 1.82 -19.49 -49.93
CA PRO A 25 3.07 -19.70 -50.65
C PRO A 25 4.26 -19.51 -49.70
N LYS A 26 5.34 -20.25 -49.90
CA LYS A 26 6.59 -20.12 -49.13
C LYS A 26 7.03 -18.65 -49.17
N THR A 27 7.35 -18.07 -48.00
CA THR A 27 7.80 -16.69 -47.90
C THR A 27 9.11 -16.52 -48.64
N LYS A 28 9.13 -15.62 -49.63
CA LYS A 28 10.34 -15.28 -50.39
C LYS A 28 11.16 -14.26 -49.61
N ILE A 29 12.47 -14.46 -49.50
CA ILE A 29 13.37 -13.53 -48.79
C ILE A 29 14.47 -13.09 -49.74
N ILE A 30 14.52 -11.79 -50.00
CA ILE A 30 15.49 -11.14 -50.88
C ILE A 30 16.37 -10.22 -50.03
N VAL A 31 17.69 -10.37 -50.11
CA VAL A 31 18.68 -9.55 -49.40
C VAL A 31 19.65 -8.94 -50.40
N ASN A 32 19.65 -7.61 -50.52
CA ASN A 32 20.44 -6.86 -51.50
C ASN A 32 20.31 -7.42 -52.93
N GLY A 33 19.08 -7.75 -53.34
CA GLY A 33 18.78 -8.34 -54.66
C GLY A 33 19.02 -9.85 -54.77
N ASN A 34 19.64 -10.51 -53.79
CA ASN A 34 19.90 -11.95 -53.78
C ASN A 34 18.73 -12.72 -53.13
N ASP A 35 18.20 -13.73 -53.81
CA ASP A 35 17.19 -14.63 -53.26
C ASP A 35 17.83 -15.68 -52.34
N ILE A 36 17.48 -15.64 -51.06
CA ILE A 36 17.99 -16.57 -50.03
C ILE A 36 16.88 -17.48 -49.48
N THR A 37 15.74 -17.57 -50.15
CA THR A 37 14.53 -18.25 -49.66
C THR A 37 14.76 -19.71 -49.27
N ASP A 38 15.58 -20.43 -50.03
CA ASP A 38 15.81 -21.86 -49.80
C ASP A 38 16.83 -22.13 -48.68
N VAL A 39 17.82 -21.26 -48.54
CA VAL A 39 18.84 -21.37 -47.49
C VAL A 39 18.35 -20.84 -46.15
N ALA A 40 17.51 -19.81 -46.16
CA ALA A 40 16.99 -19.17 -44.95
C ALA A 40 15.92 -20.02 -44.23
N GLN A 41 15.31 -21.03 -44.87
CA GLN A 41 14.35 -21.96 -44.23
C GLN A 41 13.41 -21.29 -43.19
N SER A 42 12.80 -20.16 -43.57
CA SER A 42 12.12 -19.29 -42.61
C SER A 42 10.94 -19.98 -41.92
N VAL A 43 10.70 -19.63 -40.66
CA VAL A 43 9.56 -20.11 -39.87
C VAL A 43 8.64 -18.95 -39.55
N ASN A 44 7.32 -19.14 -39.70
CA ASN A 44 6.34 -18.15 -39.24
C ASN A 44 5.91 -18.49 -37.81
N LYS A 45 6.09 -17.54 -36.88
CA LYS A 45 5.64 -17.66 -35.48
C LYS A 45 5.07 -16.33 -35.02
N ASP A 46 3.84 -16.34 -34.50
CA ASP A 46 3.14 -15.15 -34.01
C ASP A 46 3.10 -13.98 -35.02
N ASP A 47 2.83 -14.30 -36.30
CA ASP A 47 2.86 -13.36 -37.43
C ASP A 47 4.23 -12.67 -37.63
N ARG A 48 5.32 -13.37 -37.29
CA ARG A 48 6.69 -12.95 -37.56
C ARG A 48 7.42 -14.00 -38.38
N ILE A 49 8.17 -13.51 -39.36
CA ILE A 49 9.06 -14.33 -40.18
C ILE A 49 10.40 -14.40 -39.44
N LEU A 50 10.68 -15.57 -38.90
CA LEU A 50 11.93 -15.89 -38.23
C LEU A 50 12.86 -16.57 -39.23
N VAL A 51 14.13 -16.19 -39.17
CA VAL A 51 15.18 -16.67 -40.07
C VAL A 51 16.41 -17.06 -39.25
N PRO A 52 17.14 -18.13 -39.63
CA PRO A 52 18.37 -18.49 -38.98
C PRO A 52 19.40 -17.40 -39.22
N ILE A 53 19.90 -16.87 -38.11
CA ILE A 53 20.65 -15.62 -38.05
C ILE A 53 21.90 -15.61 -38.94
N ARG A 54 22.59 -16.75 -39.02
CA ARG A 54 23.84 -16.89 -39.79
C ARG A 54 23.65 -16.54 -41.27
N PHE A 55 22.59 -17.05 -41.91
CA PHE A 55 22.40 -16.87 -43.36
C PHE A 55 22.08 -15.42 -43.72
N ILE A 56 21.32 -14.71 -42.88
CA ILE A 56 21.05 -13.29 -43.09
C ILE A 56 22.33 -12.48 -42.86
N SER A 57 23.02 -12.71 -41.75
CA SER A 57 24.26 -11.98 -41.44
C SER A 57 25.33 -12.17 -42.52
N GLU A 58 25.50 -13.39 -43.03
CA GLU A 58 26.42 -13.68 -44.14
C GLU A 58 25.98 -13.00 -45.44
N ALA A 59 24.69 -13.01 -45.78
CA ALA A 59 24.16 -12.27 -46.94
C ALA A 59 24.35 -10.74 -46.82
N LEU A 60 24.58 -10.24 -45.60
CA LEU A 60 24.91 -8.85 -45.28
C LEU A 60 26.42 -8.60 -45.14
N ASN A 61 27.27 -9.59 -45.47
CA ASN A 61 28.72 -9.55 -45.31
C ASN A 61 29.17 -9.25 -43.87
N LYS A 62 28.51 -9.88 -42.88
CA LYS A 62 28.83 -9.73 -41.45
C LYS A 62 29.40 -11.03 -40.88
N GLU A 63 30.30 -10.90 -39.91
CA GLU A 63 30.85 -12.04 -39.17
C GLU A 63 29.89 -12.46 -38.05
N VAL A 64 29.75 -13.78 -37.81
CA VAL A 64 28.88 -14.32 -36.76
C VAL A 64 29.67 -15.23 -35.84
N ASN A 65 29.71 -14.88 -34.56
CA ASN A 65 30.30 -15.69 -33.51
C ASN A 65 29.24 -16.13 -32.49
N TYR A 66 29.32 -17.38 -32.04
CA TYR A 66 28.43 -17.91 -31.01
C TYR A 66 29.21 -18.25 -29.75
N ILE A 67 28.78 -17.70 -28.62
CA ILE A 67 29.41 -17.86 -27.32
C ILE A 67 28.58 -18.83 -26.49
N ASP A 68 29.07 -20.06 -26.35
CA ASP A 68 28.25 -21.15 -25.79
C ASP A 68 27.92 -21.00 -24.30
N TYR A 69 28.82 -20.46 -23.49
CA TYR A 69 28.58 -20.33 -22.04
C TYR A 69 27.51 -19.28 -21.71
N SER A 70 27.44 -18.18 -22.47
CA SER A 70 26.45 -17.12 -22.29
C SER A 70 25.22 -17.29 -23.20
N LYS A 71 25.27 -18.26 -24.13
CA LYS A 71 24.27 -18.47 -25.18
C LYS A 71 24.03 -17.21 -26.02
N GLU A 72 25.11 -16.46 -26.25
CA GLU A 72 25.08 -15.22 -27.02
C GLU A 72 25.49 -15.44 -28.47
N VAL A 73 24.83 -14.73 -29.38
CA VAL A 73 25.26 -14.57 -30.77
C VAL A 73 25.75 -13.14 -30.94
N VAL A 74 26.99 -13.01 -31.39
CA VAL A 74 27.62 -11.73 -31.71
C VAL A 74 27.74 -11.63 -33.22
N ILE A 75 27.18 -10.58 -33.80
CA ILE A 75 27.35 -10.24 -35.21
C ILE A 75 28.18 -8.97 -35.31
N SER A 76 29.26 -8.97 -36.07
CA SER A 76 30.17 -7.83 -36.14
C SER A 76 30.59 -7.47 -37.56
N ASP A 77 30.95 -6.19 -37.73
CA ASP A 77 31.60 -5.63 -38.91
C ASP A 77 32.45 -4.41 -38.53
N VAL A 78 32.86 -3.62 -39.53
CA VAL A 78 33.60 -2.36 -39.34
C VAL A 78 32.82 -1.27 -38.60
N SER A 79 31.48 -1.37 -38.53
CA SER A 79 30.60 -0.39 -37.88
C SER A 79 30.36 -0.68 -36.41
N GLY A 80 30.61 -1.92 -35.95
CA GLY A 80 30.53 -2.32 -34.55
C GLY A 80 30.05 -3.76 -34.37
N LYS A 81 29.48 -4.06 -33.20
CA LYS A 81 28.96 -5.38 -32.86
C LYS A 81 27.52 -5.33 -32.36
N MET A 82 26.69 -6.20 -32.90
CA MET A 82 25.35 -6.53 -32.39
C MET A 82 25.46 -7.76 -31.50
N THR A 83 24.83 -7.75 -30.33
CA THR A 83 24.81 -8.91 -29.42
C THR A 83 23.37 -9.26 -29.04
N LEU A 84 23.03 -10.54 -29.13
CA LEU A 84 21.77 -11.07 -28.63
C LEU A 84 21.97 -12.36 -27.87
N GLN A 85 21.08 -12.64 -26.92
CA GLN A 85 21.10 -13.86 -26.11
C GLN A 85 19.89 -14.73 -26.45
N ILE A 86 20.10 -16.04 -26.62
CA ILE A 86 19.00 -16.99 -26.87
C ILE A 86 18.01 -16.94 -25.70
N GLY A 87 16.72 -16.81 -26.02
CA GLY A 87 15.64 -16.67 -25.04
C GLY A 87 15.40 -15.22 -24.57
N SER A 88 16.29 -14.28 -24.90
CA SER A 88 16.14 -12.86 -24.63
C SER A 88 15.51 -12.13 -25.81
N ARG A 89 14.73 -11.10 -25.48
CA ARG A 89 14.16 -10.08 -26.36
C ARG A 89 15.06 -8.85 -26.42
N LEU A 90 15.98 -8.69 -25.48
CA LEU A 90 16.87 -7.54 -25.42
C LEU A 90 18.08 -7.75 -26.31
N ILE A 91 18.33 -6.79 -27.20
CA ILE A 91 19.39 -6.89 -28.21
C ILE A 91 20.23 -5.63 -28.15
N GLU A 92 21.54 -5.81 -28.04
CA GLU A 92 22.53 -4.74 -28.10
C GLU A 92 22.86 -4.43 -29.55
N LEU A 93 22.79 -3.17 -29.92
CA LEU A 93 23.10 -2.65 -31.24
C LEU A 93 24.58 -2.23 -31.36
N PRO A 94 25.12 -2.13 -32.58
CA PRO A 94 26.49 -1.65 -32.82
C PRO A 94 26.82 -0.29 -32.20
N ASN A 95 25.83 0.59 -32.07
CA ASN A 95 25.98 1.92 -31.47
C ASN A 95 25.92 1.91 -29.91
N GLY A 96 25.80 0.75 -29.27
CA GLY A 96 25.71 0.60 -27.81
C GLY A 96 24.30 0.82 -27.23
N GLU A 97 23.30 1.10 -28.06
CA GLU A 97 21.90 1.14 -27.66
C GLU A 97 21.29 -0.28 -27.63
N TYR A 98 20.10 -0.37 -27.06
CA TYR A 98 19.36 -1.62 -26.94
C TYR A 98 17.98 -1.49 -27.58
N ILE A 99 17.52 -2.56 -28.21
CA ILE A 99 16.15 -2.68 -28.72
C ILE A 99 15.44 -3.88 -28.10
N LEU A 100 14.11 -3.85 -28.09
CA LEU A 100 13.28 -5.01 -27.76
C LEU A 100 12.73 -5.67 -29.00
N SER A 101 13.03 -6.95 -29.13
CA SER A 101 12.35 -7.84 -30.07
C SER A 101 11.00 -8.29 -29.50
N ASP A 102 9.98 -8.28 -30.34
CA ASP A 102 8.66 -8.80 -30.01
C ASP A 102 8.60 -10.34 -29.99
N VAL A 103 9.61 -11.01 -30.55
CA VAL A 103 9.84 -12.46 -30.41
C VAL A 103 11.30 -12.68 -29.99
N PRO A 104 11.56 -13.38 -28.86
CA PRO A 104 12.94 -13.65 -28.45
C PRO A 104 13.67 -14.52 -29.48
N ALA A 105 14.99 -14.48 -29.48
CA ALA A 105 15.79 -15.41 -30.27
C ALA A 105 15.54 -16.86 -29.81
N GLN A 106 15.35 -17.79 -30.75
CA GLN A 106 14.97 -19.18 -30.45
C GLN A 106 15.95 -20.16 -31.06
N LEU A 107 16.23 -21.25 -30.36
CA LEU A 107 16.95 -22.38 -30.92
C LEU A 107 15.95 -23.33 -31.58
N ILE A 108 16.08 -23.56 -32.88
CA ILE A 108 15.27 -24.51 -33.65
C ILE A 108 16.22 -25.34 -34.51
N ASN A 109 16.23 -26.66 -34.32
CA ASN A 109 17.10 -27.60 -35.05
C ASN A 109 18.57 -27.13 -35.08
N ASP A 110 19.12 -26.80 -33.90
CA ASP A 110 20.50 -26.32 -33.71
C ASP A 110 20.86 -25.01 -34.44
N ARG A 111 19.85 -24.25 -34.88
CA ARG A 111 20.03 -22.92 -35.47
C ARG A 111 19.32 -21.87 -34.64
N THR A 112 19.95 -20.71 -34.50
CA THR A 112 19.34 -19.55 -33.83
C THR A 112 18.46 -18.77 -34.80
N TYR A 113 17.17 -18.76 -34.55
CA TYR A 113 16.16 -18.05 -35.31
C TYR A 113 15.81 -16.72 -34.64
N VAL A 114 15.77 -15.66 -35.44
CA VAL A 114 15.39 -14.31 -35.01
C VAL A 114 14.48 -13.64 -36.04
N PRO A 115 13.64 -12.68 -35.64
CA PRO A 115 12.86 -11.91 -36.61
C PRO A 115 13.73 -11.19 -37.62
N VAL A 116 13.39 -11.30 -38.90
CA VAL A 116 14.17 -10.71 -40.01
C VAL A 116 14.37 -9.19 -39.86
N ARG A 117 13.33 -8.50 -39.39
CA ARG A 117 13.33 -7.05 -39.17
C ARG A 117 14.38 -6.61 -38.14
N VAL A 118 14.58 -7.41 -37.10
CA VAL A 118 15.53 -7.10 -36.02
C VAL A 118 16.96 -7.06 -36.56
N ILE A 119 17.37 -8.05 -37.36
CA ILE A 119 18.72 -8.07 -37.94
C ILE A 119 18.92 -6.87 -38.87
N ALA A 120 17.96 -6.62 -39.75
CA ALA A 120 18.05 -5.55 -40.73
C ALA A 120 18.10 -4.16 -40.07
N GLU A 121 17.21 -3.89 -39.11
CA GLU A 121 17.21 -2.62 -38.37
C GLU A 121 18.50 -2.41 -37.57
N SER A 122 19.10 -3.47 -37.03
CA SER A 122 20.37 -3.38 -36.30
C SER A 122 21.56 -2.92 -37.15
N PHE A 123 21.50 -3.13 -38.46
CA PHE A 123 22.51 -2.67 -39.42
C PHE A 123 22.02 -1.50 -40.29
N ASN A 124 20.98 -0.79 -39.84
CA ASN A 124 20.41 0.37 -40.54
C ASN A 124 20.02 0.04 -41.99
N MET A 125 19.30 -1.07 -42.17
CA MET A 125 18.76 -1.53 -43.45
C MET A 125 17.24 -1.39 -43.51
N ALA A 126 16.72 -1.15 -44.70
CA ALA A 126 15.29 -1.05 -44.95
C ALA A 126 14.69 -2.45 -45.14
N VAL A 127 13.55 -2.71 -44.49
CA VAL A 127 12.77 -3.94 -44.69
C VAL A 127 11.40 -3.59 -45.22
N SER A 128 11.05 -4.14 -46.37
CA SER A 128 9.70 -4.06 -46.94
C SER A 128 9.08 -5.44 -47.06
N TYR A 129 7.74 -5.48 -46.99
CA TYR A 129 6.96 -6.70 -47.15
C TYR A 129 5.88 -6.48 -48.21
N ASP A 130 5.91 -7.30 -49.24
CA ASP A 130 4.91 -7.31 -50.30
C ASP A 130 3.89 -8.43 -50.04
N PHE A 131 2.69 -8.03 -49.62
CA PHE A 131 1.59 -8.95 -49.28
C PHE A 131 1.16 -9.83 -50.47
N PRO A 132 0.87 -9.29 -51.66
CA PRO A 132 0.56 -10.07 -52.85
C PRO A 132 1.53 -11.21 -53.16
N THR A 133 2.84 -10.97 -53.04
CA THR A 133 3.87 -11.95 -53.42
C THR A 133 4.46 -12.72 -52.24
N ASN A 134 4.07 -12.39 -51.00
CA ASN A 134 4.68 -12.90 -49.77
C ASN A 134 6.22 -12.77 -49.77
N THR A 135 6.70 -11.62 -50.24
CA THR A 135 8.14 -11.33 -50.36
C THR A 135 8.59 -10.36 -49.26
N VAL A 136 9.64 -10.72 -48.53
CA VAL A 136 10.41 -9.83 -47.66
C VAL A 136 11.64 -9.37 -48.43
N THR A 137 11.83 -8.05 -48.53
CA THR A 137 13.01 -7.47 -49.17
C THR A 137 13.81 -6.67 -48.13
N ILE A 138 15.11 -6.96 -48.03
CA ILE A 138 16.09 -6.28 -47.18
C ILE A 138 17.12 -5.61 -48.08
N GLU A 139 17.23 -4.29 -48.00
CA GLU A 139 18.13 -3.50 -48.86
C GLU A 139 18.85 -2.40 -48.07
N ASN A 140 19.96 -1.91 -48.62
CA ASN A 140 20.66 -0.75 -48.08
C ASN A 140 19.73 0.48 -48.08
N GLY A 141 19.51 1.07 -46.92
CA GLY A 141 18.64 2.22 -46.73
C GLY A 141 18.19 2.35 -45.28
N THR A 142 17.76 3.53 -44.85
CA THR A 142 17.31 3.73 -43.48
C THR A 142 15.93 3.10 -43.24
N PRO A 143 15.68 2.50 -42.06
CA PRO A 143 14.34 2.09 -41.66
C PRO A 143 13.31 3.23 -41.80
N ASN A 144 12.07 2.89 -42.13
CA ASN A 144 10.99 3.85 -42.28
C ASN A 144 10.78 4.65 -40.97
N PRO A 145 10.89 5.99 -40.97
CA PRO A 145 10.67 6.81 -39.77
C PRO A 145 9.29 6.61 -39.14
N ASP A 146 8.26 6.31 -39.94
CA ASP A 146 6.91 6.06 -39.43
C ASP A 146 6.81 4.75 -38.63
N ASP A 147 7.76 3.84 -38.81
CA ASP A 147 7.90 2.60 -38.03
C ASP A 147 8.94 2.74 -36.90
N SER A 148 9.61 3.89 -36.79
CA SER A 148 10.69 4.12 -35.83
C SER A 148 10.18 4.48 -34.43
N TYR A 149 11.05 4.30 -33.44
CA TYR A 149 10.77 4.61 -32.04
C TYR A 149 12.01 5.23 -31.42
N GLN A 150 11.90 6.48 -30.98
CA GLN A 150 13.02 7.26 -30.47
C GLN A 150 12.77 7.70 -29.03
N ILE A 151 13.84 7.92 -28.28
CA ILE A 151 13.80 8.44 -26.92
C ILE A 151 14.69 9.68 -26.84
N GLN A 152 14.10 10.82 -26.53
CA GLN A 152 14.83 12.03 -26.19
C GLN A 152 15.22 12.03 -24.70
N GLY A 153 16.44 12.47 -24.40
CA GLY A 153 16.99 12.58 -23.04
C GLY A 153 17.81 11.36 -22.59
N LEU A 154 17.94 10.32 -23.42
CA LEU A 154 18.68 9.09 -23.11
C LEU A 154 20.21 9.30 -23.22
N GLU A 155 20.78 9.90 -22.18
CA GLU A 155 22.21 10.21 -22.09
C GLU A 155 23.03 9.04 -21.52
N ASP A 156 24.35 9.06 -21.71
CA ASP A 156 25.27 8.01 -21.19
C ASP A 156 25.39 8.01 -19.66
N VAL A 157 24.91 9.07 -19.01
CA VAL A 157 25.00 9.26 -17.57
C VAL A 157 23.65 9.71 -17.03
N ALA A 158 23.16 9.01 -16.01
CA ALA A 158 21.95 9.38 -15.29
C ALA A 158 22.28 9.65 -13.82
N ARG A 159 22.60 10.92 -13.53
CA ARG A 159 23.05 11.37 -12.18
C ARG A 159 21.92 11.80 -11.26
N THR A 160 20.84 12.32 -11.85
CA THR A 160 19.70 12.93 -11.16
C THR A 160 18.40 12.41 -11.77
N ILE A 161 17.28 12.96 -11.30
CA ILE A 161 15.99 12.72 -11.95
C ILE A 161 16.05 13.23 -13.39
N GLN A 162 15.75 12.34 -14.34
CA GLN A 162 15.72 12.66 -15.77
C GLN A 162 14.32 12.42 -16.33
N ASN A 163 13.90 13.24 -17.27
CA ASN A 163 12.66 13.08 -18.02
C ASN A 163 12.98 12.59 -19.42
N TYR A 164 12.41 11.45 -19.79
CA TYR A 164 12.54 10.90 -21.13
C TYR A 164 11.26 11.14 -21.91
N THR A 165 11.40 11.62 -23.15
CA THR A 165 10.28 11.81 -24.06
C THR A 165 10.35 10.76 -25.17
N ILE A 166 9.26 10.03 -25.32
CA ILE A 166 9.08 8.94 -26.28
C ILE A 166 8.50 9.53 -27.55
N ILE A 167 9.14 9.32 -28.69
CA ILE A 167 8.69 9.83 -29.98
C ILE A 167 8.40 8.62 -30.88
N PRO A 168 7.14 8.15 -30.92
CA PRO A 168 6.75 7.04 -31.77
C PRO A 168 6.49 7.51 -33.21
N GLY A 169 6.93 6.71 -34.18
CA GLY A 169 6.56 6.88 -35.57
C GLY A 169 5.06 6.70 -35.79
N LYS A 170 4.55 7.28 -36.88
CA LYS A 170 3.12 7.35 -37.20
C LYS A 170 2.41 5.98 -37.22
N ASN A 171 3.08 4.94 -37.69
CA ASN A 171 2.50 3.59 -37.84
C ASN A 171 2.39 2.83 -36.51
N ILE A 172 3.14 3.24 -35.48
CA ILE A 172 3.15 2.57 -34.18
C ILE A 172 2.48 3.39 -33.07
N ALA A 173 2.36 4.71 -33.24
CA ALA A 173 1.84 5.63 -32.23
C ALA A 173 0.45 5.21 -31.71
N SER A 174 -0.48 4.86 -32.60
CA SER A 174 -1.85 4.47 -32.24
C SER A 174 -1.95 3.13 -31.48
N ARG A 175 -0.90 2.32 -31.50
CA ARG A 175 -0.85 1.01 -30.82
C ARG A 175 -0.34 1.13 -29.38
N ILE A 176 0.35 2.21 -29.04
CA ILE A 176 0.95 2.41 -27.71
C ILE A 176 -0.10 3.00 -26.78
N VAL A 177 -0.40 2.29 -25.68
CA VAL A 177 -1.33 2.77 -24.64
C VAL A 177 -0.62 3.07 -23.32
N LYS A 178 0.57 2.48 -23.12
CA LYS A 178 1.39 2.68 -21.92
C LYS A 178 2.84 2.39 -22.23
N SER A 179 3.72 3.03 -21.48
CA SER A 179 5.16 2.80 -21.51
C SER A 179 5.67 2.60 -20.09
N ASN A 180 6.58 1.65 -19.93
CA ASN A 180 7.27 1.39 -18.68
C ASN A 180 8.76 1.66 -18.87
N LEU A 181 9.37 2.30 -17.88
CA LEU A 181 10.82 2.42 -17.78
C LEU A 181 11.33 1.33 -16.84
N PHE A 182 12.29 0.56 -17.33
CA PHE A 182 12.96 -0.51 -16.63
C PHE A 182 14.42 -0.15 -16.36
N ILE A 183 14.91 -0.59 -15.20
CA ILE A 183 16.33 -0.65 -14.90
C ILE A 183 16.74 -2.10 -15.01
N VAL A 184 17.44 -2.42 -16.10
CA VAL A 184 17.83 -3.78 -16.47
C VAL A 184 19.28 -3.99 -16.12
N ASP A 185 19.55 -5.12 -15.47
CA ASP A 185 20.89 -5.58 -15.20
C ASP A 185 21.55 -6.08 -16.50
N PRO A 186 22.70 -5.53 -16.90
CA PRO A 186 23.30 -5.83 -18.20
C PRO A 186 23.80 -7.27 -18.32
N ILE A 187 23.99 -7.99 -17.21
CA ILE A 187 24.49 -9.37 -17.20
C ILE A 187 23.31 -10.33 -17.22
N THR A 188 22.37 -10.18 -16.28
CA THR A 188 21.26 -11.14 -16.14
C THR A 188 20.10 -10.88 -17.10
N LYS A 189 20.08 -9.71 -17.76
CA LYS A 189 19.00 -9.22 -18.63
C LYS A 189 17.64 -9.14 -17.92
N LYS A 190 17.65 -9.12 -16.59
CA LYS A 190 16.45 -8.92 -15.77
C LYS A 190 16.35 -7.47 -15.33
N GLY A 191 15.14 -6.93 -15.32
CA GLY A 191 14.90 -5.57 -14.87
C GLY A 191 13.66 -5.42 -14.02
N ILE A 192 13.62 -4.31 -13.29
CA ILE A 192 12.47 -3.88 -12.49
C ILE A 192 11.93 -2.57 -13.05
N ILE A 193 10.64 -2.34 -12.87
CA ILE A 193 10.00 -1.09 -13.29
C ILE A 193 10.44 0.03 -12.34
N ASN A 194 10.89 1.15 -12.91
CA ASN A 194 11.24 2.36 -12.18
C ASN A 194 10.29 3.54 -12.48
N GLY A 195 9.59 3.49 -13.60
CA GLY A 195 8.54 4.45 -13.94
C GLY A 195 7.48 3.86 -14.86
N LYS A 196 6.30 4.47 -14.88
CA LYS A 196 5.24 4.20 -15.86
C LYS A 196 4.65 5.51 -16.36
N SER A 197 4.19 5.50 -17.60
CA SER A 197 3.43 6.60 -18.16
C SER A 197 2.41 6.09 -19.17
N THR A 198 1.22 6.69 -19.17
CA THR A 198 0.25 6.58 -20.26
C THR A 198 0.45 7.67 -21.30
N ASN A 199 1.32 8.64 -21.01
CA ASN A 199 1.68 9.73 -21.88
C ASN A 199 3.10 9.48 -22.41
N LEU A 200 3.50 10.19 -23.46
CA LEU A 200 4.81 10.03 -24.10
C LEU A 200 5.99 10.60 -23.28
N SER A 201 5.83 10.84 -21.98
CA SER A 201 6.90 11.34 -21.10
C SER A 201 6.96 10.54 -19.81
N ILE A 202 8.17 10.17 -19.38
CA ILE A 202 8.40 9.34 -18.19
C ILE A 202 9.62 9.81 -17.41
N SER A 203 9.48 9.90 -16.09
CA SER A 203 10.57 10.30 -15.20
C SER A 203 11.31 9.09 -14.64
N TYR A 204 12.62 9.10 -14.73
CA TYR A 204 13.49 8.17 -14.02
C TYR A 204 13.91 8.76 -12.69
N THR A 205 13.77 7.97 -11.63
CA THR A 205 14.27 8.31 -10.30
C THR A 205 15.20 7.21 -9.83
N PRO A 206 16.51 7.49 -9.66
CA PRO A 206 17.45 6.51 -9.14
C PRO A 206 16.99 5.91 -7.80
N ILE A 207 17.03 4.58 -7.70
CA ILE A 207 16.75 3.86 -6.44
C ILE A 207 18.04 3.55 -5.68
N LYS A 208 19.12 3.30 -6.44
CA LYS A 208 20.44 2.89 -5.93
C LYS A 208 21.53 3.33 -6.90
N ALA A 209 22.69 3.71 -6.37
CA ALA A 209 23.90 3.86 -7.17
C ALA A 209 24.40 2.49 -7.65
N LYS A 210 24.49 2.30 -8.97
CA LYS A 210 25.18 1.17 -9.60
C LYS A 210 26.24 1.73 -10.56
N ASP A 211 27.30 0.97 -10.81
CA ASP A 211 28.32 1.35 -11.80
C ASP A 211 27.69 1.52 -13.19
N PHE A 212 26.88 0.54 -13.60
CA PHE A 212 26.15 0.55 -14.85
C PHE A 212 24.78 -0.12 -14.74
N SER A 213 23.83 0.33 -15.54
CA SER A 213 22.54 -0.32 -15.79
C SER A 213 22.07 -0.01 -17.20
N ILE A 214 21.15 -0.80 -17.73
CA ILE A 214 20.45 -0.46 -18.97
C ILE A 214 19.16 0.24 -18.58
N ILE A 215 19.01 1.52 -18.95
CA ILE A 215 17.72 2.21 -18.90
C ILE A 215 16.97 1.79 -20.15
N LEU A 216 15.88 1.05 -19.97
CA LEU A 216 15.08 0.49 -21.05
C LEU A 216 13.65 0.99 -20.97
N ILE A 217 13.16 1.65 -22.01
CA ILE A 217 11.75 2.04 -22.12
C ILE A 217 11.07 1.07 -23.07
N ALA A 218 10.06 0.36 -22.56
CA ALA A 218 9.23 -0.55 -23.35
C ALA A 218 7.80 -0.02 -23.42
N SER A 219 7.24 0.02 -24.62
CA SER A 219 5.87 0.45 -24.88
C SER A 219 4.97 -0.73 -25.22
N TYR A 220 3.72 -0.67 -24.75
CA TYR A 220 2.79 -1.79 -24.79
C TYR A 220 1.44 -1.39 -25.40
N ASP A 221 0.77 -2.37 -25.98
CA ASP A 221 -0.61 -2.25 -26.45
C ASP A 221 -1.64 -2.49 -25.33
N LYS A 222 -2.93 -2.36 -25.67
CA LYS A 222 -4.06 -2.59 -24.75
C LYS A 222 -4.13 -4.01 -24.18
N ASN A 223 -3.52 -4.98 -24.85
CA ASN A 223 -3.49 -6.38 -24.43
C ASN A 223 -2.24 -6.69 -23.59
N GLY A 224 -1.33 -5.73 -23.43
CA GLY A 224 -0.07 -5.89 -22.70
C GLY A 224 1.06 -6.50 -23.54
N ASN A 225 0.91 -6.60 -24.86
CA ASN A 225 2.00 -7.03 -25.73
C ASN A 225 2.98 -5.89 -25.95
N ILE A 226 4.27 -6.21 -26.08
CA ILE A 226 5.30 -5.25 -26.42
C ILE A 226 5.04 -4.76 -27.86
N VAL A 227 4.93 -3.44 -28.02
CA VAL A 227 4.88 -2.80 -29.35
C VAL A 227 6.30 -2.54 -29.83
N THR A 228 7.14 -1.97 -28.96
CA THR A 228 8.53 -1.62 -29.24
C THR A 228 9.25 -1.26 -27.94
N GLY A 229 10.58 -1.19 -27.97
CA GLY A 229 11.38 -0.68 -26.88
C GLY A 229 12.77 -0.22 -27.32
N ARG A 230 13.31 0.74 -26.58
CA ARG A 230 14.64 1.30 -26.76
C ARG A 230 15.29 1.49 -25.41
N GLY A 231 16.59 1.25 -25.33
CA GLY A 231 17.35 1.44 -24.12
C GLY A 231 18.79 1.78 -24.38
N LYS A 232 19.50 2.13 -23.32
CA LYS A 232 20.92 2.47 -23.38
C LYS A 232 21.60 2.04 -22.11
N LYS A 233 22.83 1.55 -22.24
CA LYS A 233 23.68 1.31 -21.09
C LYS A 233 24.17 2.65 -20.57
N VAL A 234 23.84 2.95 -19.32
CA VAL A 234 24.16 4.23 -18.68
C VAL A 234 24.96 4.00 -17.41
N SER A 235 25.81 4.96 -17.07
CA SER A 235 26.37 5.03 -15.72
C SER A 235 25.36 5.65 -14.77
N THR A 236 24.98 4.90 -13.74
CA THR A 236 23.99 5.30 -12.72
C THR A 236 24.67 5.75 -11.43
N LYS A 237 25.60 6.71 -11.54
CA LYS A 237 26.20 7.35 -10.35
C LYS A 237 25.23 8.35 -9.77
N LEU A 238 24.64 8.01 -8.63
CA LEU A 238 23.80 8.92 -7.85
C LEU A 238 24.68 9.69 -6.86
N VAL A 239 24.56 11.02 -6.83
CA VAL A 239 25.00 11.86 -5.71
C VAL A 239 23.74 12.21 -4.93
N PRO A 240 23.44 11.53 -3.82
CA PRO A 240 22.18 11.72 -3.11
C PRO A 240 22.10 13.13 -2.52
N GLU A 241 21.00 13.81 -2.80
CA GLU A 241 20.69 15.13 -2.26
C GLU A 241 19.42 15.03 -1.42
N VAL A 242 19.43 15.68 -0.27
CA VAL A 242 18.29 15.79 0.64
C VAL A 242 18.14 17.25 1.03
N SER A 243 16.94 17.78 0.84
CA SER A 243 16.60 19.16 1.16
C SER A 243 15.17 19.26 1.71
N LEU A 244 14.90 20.34 2.41
CA LEU A 244 13.58 20.66 2.95
C LEU A 244 12.96 21.79 2.11
N GLU A 245 11.73 21.59 1.67
CA GLU A 245 10.87 22.61 1.07
C GLU A 245 9.65 22.89 1.97
N GLY A 246 8.90 23.94 1.63
CA GLY A 246 7.70 24.38 2.38
C GLY A 246 7.99 25.45 3.43
N VAL A 247 9.22 25.51 3.96
CA VAL A 247 9.69 26.58 4.85
C VAL A 247 11.11 27.01 4.44
N THR A 248 11.39 28.31 4.52
CA THR A 248 12.69 28.90 4.19
C THR A 248 13.42 29.38 5.44
N GLU A 249 14.73 29.55 5.32
CA GLU A 249 15.57 30.12 6.39
C GLU A 249 15.01 31.47 6.88
N GLY A 250 14.86 31.61 8.19
CA GLY A 250 14.35 32.81 8.86
C GLY A 250 12.85 33.06 8.69
N ALA A 251 12.09 32.14 8.09
CA ALA A 251 10.65 32.32 7.91
C ALA A 251 9.91 32.38 9.26
N VAL A 252 8.76 33.05 9.27
CA VAL A 252 7.79 33.03 10.38
C VAL A 252 6.53 32.33 9.88
N VAL A 253 6.15 31.22 10.50
CA VAL A 253 4.97 30.42 10.12
C VAL A 253 3.96 30.39 11.25
N ASN A 254 2.67 30.50 10.91
CA ASN A 254 1.59 30.54 11.88
C ASN A 254 1.00 29.16 12.12
N GLU A 255 0.90 28.77 13.38
CA GLU A 255 0.32 27.54 13.92
C GLU A 255 1.06 26.25 13.51
N LYS A 256 1.25 26.02 12.21
CA LYS A 256 1.86 24.81 11.66
C LYS A 256 2.86 25.13 10.55
N ALA A 257 3.94 24.37 10.53
CA ALA A 257 4.91 24.36 9.45
C ALA A 257 4.62 23.20 8.51
N GLU A 258 4.49 23.48 7.22
CA GLU A 258 4.42 22.43 6.20
C GLU A 258 5.85 22.03 5.78
N LEU A 259 6.29 20.85 6.20
CA LEU A 259 7.65 20.36 5.95
C LEU A 259 7.63 19.33 4.81
N MET A 260 8.01 19.72 3.59
CA MET A 260 8.08 18.83 2.43
C MET A 260 9.51 18.33 2.21
N PRO A 261 9.79 17.02 2.27
CA PRO A 261 11.10 16.51 1.95
C PRO A 261 11.31 16.47 0.43
N LYS A 262 12.48 16.92 -0.04
CA LYS A 262 12.88 16.84 -1.46
C LYS A 262 14.19 16.10 -1.62
N MET A 263 14.17 15.08 -2.46
CA MET A 263 15.28 14.16 -2.69
C MET A 263 15.38 13.80 -4.18
N ASN A 264 16.59 13.51 -4.65
CA ASN A 264 16.84 13.03 -6.00
C ASN A 264 16.90 11.49 -6.11
N PHE A 265 16.49 10.78 -5.06
CA PHE A 265 16.45 9.33 -4.95
C PHE A 265 15.22 8.85 -4.16
N ILE A 266 15.02 7.53 -4.12
CA ILE A 266 13.90 6.91 -3.38
C ILE A 266 14.39 6.40 -2.02
N PRO A 267 14.04 7.04 -0.89
CA PRO A 267 14.42 6.55 0.43
C PRO A 267 13.48 5.42 0.89
N VAL A 268 14.02 4.49 1.67
CA VAL A 268 13.20 3.45 2.36
C VAL A 268 12.60 3.97 3.66
N SER A 269 13.25 4.92 4.32
CA SER A 269 12.76 5.56 5.53
C SER A 269 13.19 7.03 5.61
N LEU A 270 12.40 7.82 6.32
CA LEU A 270 12.65 9.22 6.56
C LEU A 270 12.30 9.60 8.00
N SER A 271 13.14 10.43 8.60
CA SER A 271 12.90 11.03 9.90
C SER A 271 13.33 12.51 9.89
N TYR A 272 12.74 13.29 10.78
CA TYR A 272 13.13 14.69 11.00
C TYR A 272 13.73 14.81 12.38
N THR A 273 14.73 15.66 12.53
CA THR A 273 15.20 16.13 13.83
C THR A 273 14.82 17.59 13.94
N VAL A 274 14.06 17.93 14.98
CA VAL A 274 13.69 19.31 15.31
C VAL A 274 14.43 19.71 16.57
N LEU A 275 15.32 20.70 16.46
CA LEU A 275 15.97 21.36 17.58
C LEU A 275 15.17 22.62 17.94
N ASP A 276 14.74 22.72 19.19
CA ASP A 276 14.21 23.95 19.75
C ASP A 276 15.40 24.87 20.12
N ASN A 277 15.58 25.96 19.38
CA ASN A 277 16.68 26.89 19.59
C ASN A 277 16.52 27.71 20.88
N ASN A 278 15.30 27.79 21.43
CA ASN A 278 15.06 28.46 22.72
C ASN A 278 15.50 27.58 23.91
N THR A 279 15.32 26.26 23.82
CA THR A 279 15.61 25.34 24.94
C THR A 279 16.85 24.47 24.75
N GLY A 280 17.38 24.39 23.53
CA GLY A 280 18.47 23.48 23.15
C GLY A 280 18.06 22.02 23.02
N ASN A 281 16.77 21.69 23.17
CA ASN A 281 16.28 20.32 23.12
C ASN A 281 16.04 19.87 21.68
N ALA A 282 16.63 18.75 21.29
CA ALA A 282 16.38 18.10 20.01
C ALA A 282 15.42 16.91 20.15
N LYS A 283 14.43 16.83 19.28
CA LYS A 283 13.49 15.72 19.18
C LYS A 283 13.49 15.12 17.79
N LYS A 284 13.64 13.79 17.73
CA LYS A 284 13.56 13.01 16.49
C LYS A 284 12.14 12.52 16.26
N TYR A 285 11.68 12.65 15.02
CA TYR A 285 10.36 12.20 14.55
C TYR A 285 10.55 11.17 13.45
N GLU A 286 10.34 9.89 13.78
CA GLU A 286 10.57 8.75 12.88
C GLU A 286 9.32 8.36 12.07
N ASN A 287 9.49 7.45 11.11
CA ASN A 287 8.42 6.86 10.29
C ASN A 287 7.59 7.91 9.52
N LYS A 288 8.27 8.96 9.04
CA LYS A 288 7.65 10.00 8.22
C LYS A 288 7.58 9.59 6.77
N ASP A 289 6.58 10.11 6.07
CA ASP A 289 6.34 9.79 4.66
C ASP A 289 7.28 10.64 3.79
N PRO A 290 8.19 10.02 3.03
CA PRO A 290 9.12 10.75 2.16
C PRO A 290 8.48 11.32 0.90
N PHE A 291 7.19 11.03 0.65
CA PHE A 291 6.47 11.47 -0.54
C PHE A 291 5.24 12.32 -0.19
N ALA A 292 5.17 12.86 1.02
CA ALA A 292 4.07 13.72 1.46
C ALA A 292 4.59 14.78 2.45
N PRO A 293 3.94 15.96 2.52
CA PRO A 293 4.32 16.98 3.47
C PRO A 293 3.99 16.53 4.90
N TRP A 294 4.86 16.86 5.85
CA TRP A 294 4.58 16.72 7.26
C TRP A 294 4.11 18.06 7.84
N GLN A 295 2.85 18.10 8.29
CA GLN A 295 2.31 19.19 9.09
C GLN A 295 2.92 19.12 10.50
N PHE A 296 3.91 19.97 10.76
CA PHE A 296 4.60 20.05 12.04
C PHE A 296 4.03 21.18 12.90
N GLU A 297 3.76 20.87 14.15
CA GLU A 297 3.33 21.82 15.17
C GLU A 297 4.30 21.74 16.34
N VAL A 298 4.62 22.90 16.93
CA VAL A 298 5.40 22.95 18.16
C VAL A 298 4.56 22.36 19.29
N PRO A 299 5.05 21.35 20.02
CA PRO A 299 4.44 20.91 21.26
C PRO A 299 4.49 22.05 22.28
N GLY A 300 3.40 22.33 22.96
CA GLY A 300 3.43 23.33 24.02
C GLY A 300 2.85 24.68 23.63
N GLY A 301 2.39 24.90 22.39
CA GLY A 301 1.48 26.01 22.07
C GLY A 301 2.04 27.40 22.29
N GLU A 302 3.37 27.49 22.33
CA GLU A 302 4.13 28.71 22.46
C GLU A 302 5.01 28.89 21.23
N SER A 303 5.19 30.15 20.83
CA SER A 303 6.10 30.45 19.73
C SER A 303 7.51 29.95 20.01
N ARG A 304 8.15 29.35 19.01
CA ARG A 304 9.51 28.81 19.11
C ARG A 304 10.29 29.10 17.86
N ASN A 305 11.57 29.41 18.04
CA ASN A 305 12.57 29.32 16.98
C ASN A 305 13.04 27.86 16.92
N VAL A 306 12.87 27.22 15.78
CA VAL A 306 13.25 25.83 15.58
C VAL A 306 14.24 25.70 14.44
N GLN A 307 15.09 24.69 14.54
CA GLN A 307 15.95 24.21 13.47
C GLN A 307 15.51 22.81 13.07
N VAL A 308 15.29 22.58 11.78
CA VAL A 308 14.84 21.27 11.26
C VAL A 308 15.89 20.70 10.31
N THR A 309 16.22 19.42 10.51
CA THR A 309 16.99 18.61 9.56
C THR A 309 16.21 17.36 9.16
N ILE A 310 16.39 16.93 7.92
CA ILE A 310 15.87 15.66 7.40
C ILE A 310 16.97 14.62 7.43
N ASN A 311 16.62 13.40 7.80
CA ASN A 311 17.48 12.22 7.74
C ASN A 311 16.79 11.14 6.91
N ALA A 312 17.29 10.89 5.70
CA ALA A 312 16.75 9.92 4.74
C ALA A 312 17.71 8.73 4.58
N ILE A 313 17.16 7.51 4.60
CA ILE A 313 17.93 6.27 4.44
C ILE A 313 17.60 5.64 3.09
N ASP A 314 18.62 5.27 2.33
CA ASP A 314 18.44 4.59 1.05
C ASP A 314 18.24 3.07 1.20
N ILE A 315 18.15 2.41 0.06
CA ILE A 315 17.89 0.98 -0.03
C ILE A 315 19.03 0.08 0.45
N ASP A 316 20.24 0.61 0.56
CA ASP A 316 21.44 -0.06 1.05
C ASP A 316 21.71 0.24 2.54
N GLY A 317 20.90 1.11 3.15
CA GLY A 317 21.05 1.54 4.53
C GLY A 317 21.97 2.75 4.70
N ASN A 318 22.41 3.39 3.62
CA ASN A 318 23.19 4.62 3.69
C ASN A 318 22.30 5.76 4.14
N ASN A 319 22.88 6.67 4.93
CA ASN A 319 22.17 7.76 5.57
C ASN A 319 22.56 9.10 4.98
N TYR A 320 21.58 9.93 4.66
CA TYR A 320 21.75 11.25 4.04
C TYR A 320 21.00 12.31 4.83
N ILE A 321 21.71 13.35 5.23
CA ILE A 321 21.20 14.41 6.11
C ILE A 321 21.13 15.71 5.30
N SER A 322 20.00 16.43 5.39
CA SER A 322 19.88 17.75 4.76
C SER A 322 20.68 18.82 5.51
N ASN A 323 20.92 19.95 4.85
CA ASN A 323 21.27 21.17 5.59
C ASN A 323 20.14 21.53 6.58
N PRO A 324 20.47 22.13 7.74
CA PRO A 324 19.47 22.63 8.66
C PRO A 324 18.73 23.83 8.06
N VAL A 325 17.44 23.96 8.40
CA VAL A 325 16.63 25.15 8.11
C VAL A 325 16.09 25.70 9.42
N ASN A 326 16.37 26.96 9.71
CA ASN A 326 15.91 27.66 10.90
C ASN A 326 14.68 28.52 10.57
N PHE A 327 13.67 28.51 11.42
CA PHE A 327 12.47 29.34 11.27
C PHE A 327 11.73 29.49 12.60
N GLU A 328 10.84 30.48 12.69
CA GLU A 328 9.96 30.70 13.83
C GLU A 328 8.59 30.09 13.54
N ILE A 329 8.06 29.29 14.46
CA ILE A 329 6.65 28.91 14.46
C ILE A 329 5.94 29.74 15.51
N GLN A 330 5.01 30.59 15.08
CA GLN A 330 4.14 31.35 15.96
C GLN A 330 2.89 30.56 16.27
N THR A 331 2.67 30.24 17.55
CA THR A 331 1.44 29.60 18.00
C THR A 331 0.78 30.46 19.05
N SER A 332 -0.54 30.65 18.91
CA SER A 332 -1.31 31.27 19.97
C SER A 332 -1.66 30.23 21.04
N ARG A 333 -1.53 30.60 22.31
CA ARG A 333 -2.01 29.76 23.42
C ARG A 333 -3.51 29.53 23.25
N ARG A 334 -3.92 28.26 23.19
CA ARG A 334 -5.32 27.84 23.23
C ARG A 334 -5.61 27.27 24.60
N PHE A 335 -6.66 27.76 25.26
CA PHE A 335 -7.11 27.26 26.55
C PHE A 335 -8.62 27.38 26.65
N ALA A 336 -9.31 26.24 26.74
CA ALA A 336 -10.75 26.21 26.95
C ALA A 336 -11.14 25.04 27.84
N LEU A 337 -12.11 25.27 28.73
CA LEU A 337 -12.84 24.17 29.37
C LEU A 337 -13.75 23.51 28.33
N THR A 338 -13.72 22.19 28.28
CA THR A 338 -14.52 21.35 27.37
C THR A 338 -15.24 20.27 28.16
N GLY A 339 -16.20 19.62 27.50
CA GLY A 339 -17.06 18.59 28.12
C GLY A 339 -18.45 19.06 28.52
N VAL A 340 -18.65 20.38 28.53
CA VAL A 340 -19.94 21.04 28.75
C VAL A 340 -20.07 22.24 27.81
N LYS A 341 -21.28 22.59 27.42
CA LYS A 341 -21.59 23.73 26.55
C LYS A 341 -22.20 24.89 27.34
N GLN A 342 -22.05 26.10 26.82
CA GLN A 342 -22.72 27.27 27.36
C GLN A 342 -24.24 27.05 27.41
N ASN A 343 -24.83 27.36 28.57
CA ASN A 343 -26.24 27.17 28.93
C ASN A 343 -26.73 25.71 28.91
N GLU A 344 -25.83 24.72 28.93
CA GLU A 344 -26.22 23.31 28.99
C GLU A 344 -26.94 22.97 30.29
N VAL A 345 -27.97 22.13 30.21
CA VAL A 345 -28.62 21.53 31.38
C VAL A 345 -27.90 20.23 31.74
N ILE A 346 -27.09 20.25 32.79
CA ILE A 346 -26.36 19.08 33.29
C ILE A 346 -27.27 18.24 34.16
N ASN A 347 -27.85 17.18 33.59
CA ASN A 347 -28.68 16.18 34.29
C ASN A 347 -28.04 14.77 34.31
N LYS A 348 -26.85 14.61 33.73
CA LYS A 348 -26.05 13.37 33.68
C LYS A 348 -24.59 13.63 34.03
N THR A 349 -23.81 12.57 34.27
CA THR A 349 -22.36 12.67 34.45
C THR A 349 -21.73 13.33 33.23
N VAL A 350 -20.85 14.30 33.45
CA VAL A 350 -20.11 14.98 32.38
C VAL A 350 -18.62 14.84 32.62
N LYS A 351 -17.86 14.66 31.54
CA LYS A 351 -16.40 14.59 31.59
C LYS A 351 -15.86 15.96 31.28
N LEU A 352 -15.39 16.68 32.30
CA LEU A 352 -14.71 17.95 32.11
C LEU A 352 -13.27 17.69 31.70
N ASN A 353 -12.80 18.46 30.74
CA ASN A 353 -11.41 18.43 30.32
C ASN A 353 -10.99 19.83 29.90
N VAL A 354 -9.69 20.08 29.92
CA VAL A 354 -9.12 21.31 29.39
C VAL A 354 -8.54 21.00 28.01
N ASN A 355 -9.08 21.65 26.97
CA ASN A 355 -8.42 21.69 25.67
C ASN A 355 -7.36 22.78 25.72
N ARG A 356 -6.09 22.37 25.62
CA ARG A 356 -4.95 23.28 25.57
C ARG A 356 -3.83 22.75 24.71
N ASN A 357 -3.01 23.66 24.18
CA ASN A 357 -1.81 23.32 23.41
C ASN A 357 -0.51 23.46 24.21
N PHE A 358 -0.53 23.91 25.48
CA PHE A 358 0.65 24.14 26.32
C PHE A 358 0.74 23.23 27.55
N ASP A 359 1.97 23.03 28.07
CA ASP A 359 2.25 22.22 29.25
C ASP A 359 1.89 22.96 30.55
N VAL A 360 1.49 22.20 31.56
CA VAL A 360 1.13 22.72 32.89
C VAL A 360 1.65 21.79 33.98
N THR A 361 1.82 22.33 35.17
CA THR A 361 2.13 21.58 36.40
C THR A 361 0.88 21.24 37.19
N SER A 362 -0.21 21.99 37.00
CA SER A 362 -1.51 21.74 37.63
C SER A 362 -2.68 22.24 36.77
N THR A 363 -3.83 21.56 36.86
CA THR A 363 -5.14 22.01 36.38
C THR A 363 -6.14 21.92 37.52
N ARG A 364 -6.81 23.03 37.83
CA ARG A 364 -7.85 23.15 38.86
C ARG A 364 -9.20 23.39 38.21
N TYR A 365 -10.21 22.60 38.55
CA TYR A 365 -11.58 22.73 38.04
C TYR A 365 -12.47 23.33 39.11
N TYR A 366 -13.27 24.34 38.75
CA TYR A 366 -14.12 25.08 39.68
C TYR A 366 -15.58 24.99 39.27
N LEU A 367 -16.45 24.90 40.28
CA LEU A 367 -17.88 25.16 40.18
C LEU A 367 -18.20 26.45 40.92
N GLY A 368 -18.83 27.40 40.25
CA GLY A 368 -19.20 28.68 40.83
C GLY A 368 -20.66 29.05 40.61
N ASN A 369 -21.15 29.98 41.43
CA ASN A 369 -22.44 30.65 41.28
C ASN A 369 -22.33 32.10 41.80
N ALA A 370 -23.46 32.76 42.04
CA ALA A 370 -23.48 34.14 42.56
C ALA A 370 -22.93 34.28 44.00
N VAL A 371 -22.85 33.19 44.77
CA VAL A 371 -22.42 33.18 46.17
C VAL A 371 -20.91 32.97 46.28
N GLY A 372 -20.32 32.20 45.38
CA GLY A 372 -18.87 31.94 45.37
C GLY A 372 -18.47 30.77 44.48
N GLU A 373 -17.22 30.33 44.62
CA GLU A 373 -16.62 29.23 43.87
C GLU A 373 -16.11 28.12 44.78
N THR A 374 -16.22 26.88 44.32
CA THR A 374 -15.70 25.68 44.98
C THR A 374 -14.77 24.93 44.04
N LEU A 375 -13.59 24.57 44.54
CA LEU A 375 -12.65 23.69 43.84
C LEU A 375 -13.22 22.26 43.80
N LEU A 376 -13.45 21.74 42.60
CA LEU A 376 -13.94 20.38 42.40
C LEU A 376 -12.80 19.36 42.39
N LYS A 377 -11.72 19.69 41.69
CA LYS A 377 -10.59 18.78 41.50
C LYS A 377 -9.33 19.53 41.11
N GLU A 378 -8.19 19.04 41.57
CA GLU A 378 -6.87 19.41 41.10
C GLU A 378 -6.14 18.18 40.55
N LYS A 379 -5.57 18.33 39.34
CA LYS A 379 -4.73 17.32 38.69
C LYS A 379 -3.96 17.95 37.53
N PRO A 380 -2.73 17.52 37.21
CA PRO A 380 -1.95 18.10 36.12
C PRO A 380 -2.54 17.80 34.73
N TYR A 381 -2.90 16.54 34.46
CA TYR A 381 -3.38 16.09 33.15
C TYR A 381 -4.54 15.10 33.25
N GLY A 382 -5.39 15.10 32.22
CA GLY A 382 -6.45 14.14 31.99
C GLY A 382 -7.84 14.61 32.44
N GLU A 383 -8.85 13.87 32.00
CA GLU A 383 -10.27 14.19 32.25
C GLU A 383 -10.61 14.17 33.74
N PHE A 384 -11.51 15.06 34.14
CA PHE A 384 -12.19 15.03 35.42
C PHE A 384 -13.65 14.64 35.21
N ILE A 385 -14.08 13.53 35.81
CA ILE A 385 -15.48 13.12 35.79
C ILE A 385 -16.23 13.97 36.81
N PHE A 386 -16.98 14.96 36.31
CA PHE A 386 -17.83 15.79 37.15
C PHE A 386 -19.22 15.15 37.26
N ASN A 387 -19.54 14.77 38.49
CA ASN A 387 -20.77 14.08 38.80
C ASN A 387 -21.54 14.85 39.89
N PRO A 388 -22.23 15.94 39.55
CA PRO A 388 -22.92 16.79 40.53
C PRO A 388 -23.88 15.99 41.40
N SER A 389 -23.81 16.22 42.70
CA SER A 389 -24.71 15.61 43.69
C SER A 389 -26.15 16.05 43.48
N GLU A 390 -27.09 15.34 44.10
CA GLU A 390 -28.50 15.69 44.05
C GLU A 390 -28.85 17.03 44.69
N ASP A 391 -28.00 17.52 45.59
CA ASP A 391 -28.21 18.78 46.33
C ASP A 391 -27.79 19.99 45.48
N LEU A 392 -27.08 19.77 44.36
CA LEU A 392 -26.70 20.82 43.41
C LEU A 392 -27.84 21.05 42.40
N ASN A 393 -28.62 22.11 42.58
CA ASN A 393 -29.67 22.51 41.62
C ASN A 393 -29.62 24.01 41.33
N GLY A 394 -29.84 24.38 40.07
CA GLY A 394 -29.95 25.77 39.65
C GLY A 394 -28.81 26.23 38.73
N SER A 395 -28.61 27.55 38.68
CA SER A 395 -27.66 28.18 37.75
C SER A 395 -26.26 28.22 38.35
N TYR A 396 -25.30 27.64 37.64
CA TYR A 396 -23.89 27.62 37.98
C TYR A 396 -23.05 28.04 36.78
N TYR A 397 -21.76 28.18 36.99
CA TYR A 397 -20.77 28.17 35.93
C TYR A 397 -19.62 27.24 36.29
N LEU A 398 -19.03 26.65 35.27
CA LEU A 398 -17.80 25.87 35.37
C LEU A 398 -16.66 26.65 34.73
N ARG A 399 -15.50 26.62 35.35
CA ARG A 399 -14.25 27.14 34.75
C ARG A 399 -13.08 26.31 35.23
N SER A 400 -11.93 26.53 34.60
CA SER A 400 -10.68 25.91 35.01
C SER A 400 -9.57 26.95 35.15
N GLU A 401 -8.60 26.64 36.00
CA GLU A 401 -7.31 27.32 36.03
C GLU A 401 -6.20 26.32 35.75
N VAL A 402 -5.12 26.81 35.15
CA VAL A 402 -3.92 26.04 34.90
C VAL A 402 -2.69 26.79 35.37
N THR A 403 -1.74 26.07 35.96
CA THR A 403 -0.45 26.62 36.39
C THR A 403 0.64 26.16 35.43
N LEU A 404 1.33 27.09 34.80
CA LEU A 404 2.41 26.80 33.86
C LEU A 404 3.69 26.38 34.62
N PRO A 405 4.67 25.74 33.95
CA PRO A 405 5.99 25.50 34.53
C PRO A 405 6.71 26.76 35.02
N SER A 406 6.39 27.92 34.42
CA SER A 406 6.88 29.24 34.85
C SER A 406 6.27 29.75 36.16
N GLY A 407 5.20 29.11 36.64
CA GLY A 407 4.40 29.56 37.79
C GLY A 407 3.25 30.52 37.41
N GLU A 408 3.16 30.95 36.15
CA GLU A 408 2.04 31.75 35.63
C GLU A 408 0.71 30.96 35.76
N ILE A 409 -0.36 31.63 36.19
CA ILE A 409 -1.70 31.04 36.29
C ILE A 409 -2.59 31.64 35.21
N LEU A 410 -3.20 30.78 34.40
CA LEU A 410 -4.20 31.15 33.40
C LEU A 410 -5.58 30.66 33.84
N SER A 411 -6.63 31.42 33.49
CA SER A 411 -8.03 31.07 33.76
C SER A 411 -8.80 30.92 32.46
N SER A 412 -9.65 29.90 32.37
CA SER A 412 -10.55 29.75 31.23
C SER A 412 -11.73 30.69 31.35
N ASP A 413 -12.42 30.92 30.23
CA ASP A 413 -13.75 31.51 30.27
C ASP A 413 -14.71 30.69 31.14
N LYS A 414 -15.72 31.38 31.69
CA LYS A 414 -16.80 30.76 32.46
C LYS A 414 -17.81 30.13 31.51
N VAL A 415 -18.08 28.84 31.71
CA VAL A 415 -19.16 28.12 31.01
C VAL A 415 -20.39 28.07 31.91
N ASN A 416 -21.37 28.93 31.64
CA ASN A 416 -22.62 28.94 32.40
C ASN A 416 -23.43 27.68 32.10
N VAL A 417 -24.00 27.05 33.12
CA VAL A 417 -24.76 25.80 33.02
C VAL A 417 -25.93 25.81 34.02
N THR A 418 -26.97 25.04 33.73
CA THR A 418 -28.00 24.73 34.71
C THR A 418 -27.78 23.31 35.21
N ILE A 419 -27.47 23.15 36.50
CA ILE A 419 -27.32 21.82 37.08
C ILE A 419 -28.69 21.33 37.55
N LYS A 420 -29.06 20.14 37.09
CA LYS A 420 -30.13 19.33 37.69
C LYS A 420 -29.45 18.17 38.40
N GLY A 421 -29.21 18.36 39.69
CA GLY A 421 -28.60 17.38 40.55
C GLY A 421 -29.37 16.07 40.51
N GLY A 422 -28.65 14.96 40.57
CA GLY A 422 -29.27 13.65 40.59
C GLY A 422 -28.33 12.59 41.14
N ARG A 423 -28.92 11.49 41.62
CA ARG A 423 -28.17 10.30 42.05
C ARG A 423 -27.68 9.57 40.81
N ARG A 424 -26.38 9.27 40.70
CA ARG A 424 -25.79 8.71 39.48
C ARG A 424 -24.78 7.60 39.76
N LEU A 425 -24.86 6.56 38.93
CA LEU A 425 -24.03 5.37 38.99
C LEU A 425 -23.68 4.91 37.57
N LEU A 426 -22.41 4.64 37.30
CA LEU A 426 -21.91 4.13 36.03
C LEU A 426 -21.25 2.77 36.24
N LEU A 427 -21.62 1.78 35.41
CA LEU A 427 -20.95 0.49 35.32
C LEU A 427 -19.66 0.61 34.51
N GLN A 428 -18.59 -0.04 34.96
CA GLN A 428 -17.29 -0.12 34.29
C GLN A 428 -16.81 -1.57 34.18
N GLY A 429 -15.87 -1.82 33.26
CA GLY A 429 -15.25 -3.13 33.03
C GLY A 429 -15.86 -3.98 31.92
N VAL A 430 -17.11 -3.72 31.55
CA VAL A 430 -17.78 -4.32 30.38
C VAL A 430 -18.53 -3.25 29.59
N GLY A 431 -18.48 -3.38 28.27
CA GLY A 431 -19.10 -2.44 27.32
C GLY A 431 -20.26 -3.07 26.56
N PRO A 432 -21.05 -2.27 25.83
CA PRO A 432 -22.11 -2.78 24.97
C PRO A 432 -21.55 -3.80 23.96
N ASN A 433 -22.25 -4.91 23.79
CA ASN A 433 -21.90 -6.03 22.89
C ASN A 433 -20.57 -6.73 23.22
N ALA A 434 -19.98 -6.49 24.39
CA ALA A 434 -18.79 -7.21 24.81
C ALA A 434 -19.08 -8.72 24.95
N VAL A 435 -18.11 -9.54 24.52
CA VAL A 435 -18.20 -11.00 24.64
C VAL A 435 -17.26 -11.48 25.75
N ILE A 436 -17.84 -11.95 26.86
CA ILE A 436 -17.13 -12.47 28.02
C ILE A 436 -16.89 -13.97 27.83
N THR A 437 -15.63 -14.31 27.54
CA THR A 437 -15.16 -15.71 27.35
C THR A 437 -14.18 -16.17 28.45
N GLY A 438 -13.91 -15.31 29.43
CA GLY A 438 -12.98 -15.56 30.53
C GLY A 438 -13.09 -14.51 31.63
N ASP A 439 -12.19 -14.57 32.60
CA ASP A 439 -12.21 -13.67 33.77
C ASP A 439 -12.18 -12.19 33.36
N THR A 440 -13.08 -11.39 33.94
CA THR A 440 -13.28 -9.97 33.65
C THR A 440 -13.31 -9.16 34.94
N GLN A 441 -12.81 -7.93 34.93
CA GLN A 441 -12.82 -7.03 36.08
C GLN A 441 -13.99 -6.04 35.96
N LEU A 442 -14.94 -6.09 36.89
CA LEU A 442 -16.07 -5.16 36.98
C LEU A 442 -15.77 -4.06 38.01
N SER A 443 -16.12 -2.82 37.73
CA SER A 443 -16.06 -1.70 38.68
C SER A 443 -17.25 -0.77 38.49
N TYR A 444 -17.38 0.26 39.32
CA TYR A 444 -18.40 1.30 39.19
C TYR A 444 -17.82 2.67 39.50
N ASP A 445 -18.55 3.70 39.08
CA ASP A 445 -18.29 5.11 39.42
C ASP A 445 -19.60 5.78 39.87
N SER A 446 -19.59 6.45 41.03
CA SER A 446 -20.79 6.95 41.72
C SER A 446 -20.51 8.30 42.39
N ASN A 447 -21.49 9.22 42.38
CA ASN A 447 -21.44 10.46 43.16
C ASN A 447 -21.95 10.33 44.60
N LEU A 448 -22.38 9.12 44.99
CA LEU A 448 -22.78 8.79 46.35
C LEU A 448 -21.83 7.75 46.93
N GLU A 449 -21.56 7.88 48.23
CA GLU A 449 -20.84 6.87 49.00
C GLU A 449 -21.65 5.57 49.04
N ALA A 450 -21.04 4.50 48.53
CA ALA A 450 -21.67 3.18 48.49
C ALA A 450 -21.38 2.42 49.78
N LYS A 451 -22.42 1.91 50.43
CA LYS A 451 -22.33 0.95 51.53
C LYS A 451 -22.20 -0.49 51.05
N SER A 452 -22.66 -0.78 49.84
CA SER A 452 -22.49 -2.06 49.16
C SER A 452 -22.64 -1.86 47.66
N VAL A 453 -22.09 -2.79 46.88
CA VAL A 453 -22.26 -2.82 45.42
C VAL A 453 -22.57 -4.24 44.96
N LYS A 454 -23.46 -4.34 43.97
CA LYS A 454 -23.84 -5.57 43.27
C LYS A 454 -23.79 -5.33 41.77
N TYR A 455 -23.38 -6.34 41.02
CA TYR A 455 -23.52 -6.38 39.56
C TYR A 455 -24.57 -7.40 39.20
N ILE A 456 -25.68 -6.95 38.61
CA ILE A 456 -26.84 -7.78 38.32
C ILE A 456 -26.79 -8.16 36.86
N PHE A 457 -26.82 -9.46 36.57
CA PHE A 457 -26.90 -10.03 35.23
C PHE A 457 -28.29 -10.61 35.03
N ASN A 458 -29.05 -10.05 34.09
CA ASN A 458 -30.38 -10.51 33.71
C ASN A 458 -30.32 -11.20 32.34
N GLY A 459 -30.70 -12.46 32.26
CA GLY A 459 -30.61 -13.23 31.02
C GLY A 459 -31.07 -14.68 31.18
N PRO A 460 -30.53 -15.62 30.36
CA PRO A 460 -30.92 -17.03 30.36
C PRO A 460 -30.84 -17.73 31.72
N GLN A 461 -29.96 -17.26 32.60
CA GLN A 461 -29.89 -17.63 34.00
C GLN A 461 -29.47 -16.40 34.79
N SER A 462 -30.41 -15.61 35.31
CA SER A 462 -30.06 -14.38 36.03
C SER A 462 -29.27 -14.66 37.31
N PHE A 463 -28.27 -13.83 37.60
CA PHE A 463 -27.44 -13.94 38.80
C PHE A 463 -26.92 -12.57 39.24
N THR A 464 -26.41 -12.51 40.48
CA THR A 464 -25.79 -11.32 41.04
C THR A 464 -24.35 -11.62 41.45
N VAL A 465 -23.45 -10.67 41.23
CA VAL A 465 -22.07 -10.70 41.72
C VAL A 465 -21.91 -9.60 42.77
N THR A 466 -21.61 -9.96 44.01
CA THR A 466 -21.27 -8.98 45.05
C THR A 466 -19.93 -8.33 44.71
N GLY A 467 -19.90 -7.00 44.71
CA GLY A 467 -18.70 -6.24 44.35
C GLY A 467 -17.91 -5.72 45.55
N ILE A 468 -16.71 -5.24 45.24
CA ILE A 468 -15.81 -4.57 46.18
C ILE A 468 -16.06 -3.05 46.11
N ILE A 469 -16.35 -2.42 47.25
CA ILE A 469 -16.57 -0.97 47.35
C ILE A 469 -15.30 -0.24 46.96
N GLY A 470 -15.39 0.70 46.01
CA GLY A 470 -14.25 1.47 45.50
C GLY A 470 -13.16 0.65 44.77
N GLY A 471 -13.40 -0.65 44.51
CA GLY A 471 -12.42 -1.58 43.97
C GLY A 471 -12.88 -2.31 42.71
N LYS A 472 -11.96 -3.10 42.11
CA LYS A 472 -12.26 -3.99 40.98
C LYS A 472 -12.72 -5.35 41.48
N THR A 473 -13.84 -5.83 40.94
CA THR A 473 -14.44 -7.12 41.26
C THR A 473 -14.18 -8.11 40.13
N LYS A 474 -13.49 -9.20 40.44
CA LYS A 474 -13.26 -10.27 39.47
C LYS A 474 -14.54 -11.06 39.22
N PHE A 475 -14.98 -11.15 37.98
CA PHE A 475 -16.08 -12.00 37.51
C PHE A 475 -15.54 -13.11 36.61
N SER A 476 -15.95 -14.36 36.87
CA SER A 476 -15.62 -15.51 36.02
C SER A 476 -16.89 -16.10 35.39
N PRO A 477 -16.90 -16.36 34.07
CA PRO A 477 -18.08 -16.85 33.37
C PRO A 477 -18.26 -18.36 33.45
N ALA A 478 -17.25 -19.14 33.88
CA ALA A 478 -17.18 -20.60 33.72
C ALA A 478 -18.42 -21.39 34.19
N ASN A 479 -19.09 -20.93 35.24
CA ASN A 479 -20.27 -21.60 35.82
C ASN A 479 -21.61 -20.94 35.44
N ARG A 480 -21.63 -20.10 34.40
CA ARG A 480 -22.83 -19.36 33.95
C ARG A 480 -23.40 -19.96 32.68
N LYS A 481 -24.71 -19.84 32.46
CA LYS A 481 -25.31 -20.24 31.19
C LYS A 481 -24.88 -19.31 30.06
N SER A 482 -24.44 -19.84 28.92
CA SER A 482 -24.14 -19.03 27.74
C SER A 482 -25.38 -18.27 27.24
N GLY A 483 -25.16 -17.07 26.68
CA GLY A 483 -26.20 -16.25 26.06
C GLY A 483 -26.03 -14.75 26.31
N THR A 484 -27.01 -13.97 25.88
CA THR A 484 -27.02 -12.52 26.05
C THR A 484 -27.59 -12.14 27.41
N TYR A 485 -26.86 -11.29 28.12
CA TYR A 485 -27.25 -10.75 29.42
C TYR A 485 -27.34 -9.23 29.35
N LYS A 486 -28.31 -8.68 30.07
CA LYS A 486 -28.39 -7.28 30.44
C LYS A 486 -27.74 -7.11 31.80
N ILE A 487 -26.65 -6.37 31.87
CA ILE A 487 -25.91 -6.11 33.11
C ILE A 487 -26.09 -4.65 33.57
N TYR A 488 -26.25 -4.43 34.86
CA TYR A 488 -26.14 -3.11 35.48
C TYR A 488 -25.50 -3.22 36.87
N ALA A 489 -24.89 -2.13 37.34
CA ALA A 489 -24.44 -2.00 38.72
C ALA A 489 -25.59 -1.47 39.59
N GLU A 490 -25.67 -1.93 40.84
CA GLU A 490 -26.58 -1.44 41.87
C GLU A 490 -25.76 -1.19 43.15
N ILE A 491 -25.96 -0.03 43.77
CA ILE A 491 -25.34 0.29 45.05
C ILE A 491 -26.39 0.66 46.09
N GLU A 492 -26.10 0.33 47.35
CA GLU A 492 -26.83 0.87 48.49
C GLU A 492 -26.11 2.10 49.03
N THR A 493 -26.86 3.16 49.33
CA THR A 493 -26.31 4.43 49.84
C THR A 493 -27.07 4.90 51.07
N ASN A 494 -26.58 5.93 51.75
CA ASN A 494 -27.33 6.61 52.82
C ASN A 494 -28.69 7.17 52.35
N LYS A 495 -28.85 7.37 51.03
CA LYS A 495 -30.02 7.98 50.44
C LYS A 495 -30.91 6.96 49.71
N GLY A 496 -30.65 5.66 49.89
CA GLY A 496 -31.37 4.55 49.26
C GLY A 496 -30.61 3.90 48.09
N THR A 497 -31.26 2.95 47.44
CA THR A 497 -30.67 2.16 46.34
C THR A 497 -30.54 2.98 45.05
N LEU A 498 -29.44 2.79 44.32
CA LEU A 498 -29.17 3.42 43.04
C LEU A 498 -28.69 2.39 42.01
N LYS A 499 -29.15 2.52 40.76
CA LYS A 499 -28.83 1.63 39.64
C LYS A 499 -28.17 2.38 38.49
N SER A 500 -27.25 1.73 37.79
CA SER A 500 -26.64 2.24 36.56
C SER A 500 -27.55 2.01 35.36
N ASP A 501 -27.17 2.58 34.22
CA ASP A 501 -27.68 2.15 32.93
C ASP A 501 -27.41 0.66 32.68
N VAL A 502 -28.28 0.06 31.88
CA VAL A 502 -28.22 -1.36 31.50
C VAL A 502 -27.36 -1.51 30.25
N VAL A 503 -26.36 -2.37 30.31
CA VAL A 503 -25.45 -2.72 29.21
C VAL A 503 -25.77 -4.13 28.72
N SER A 504 -25.76 -4.37 27.40
CA SER A 504 -25.93 -5.72 26.85
C SER A 504 -24.56 -6.37 26.63
N VAL A 505 -24.36 -7.58 27.16
CA VAL A 505 -23.12 -8.38 27.03
C VAL A 505 -23.47 -9.82 26.65
N LYS A 506 -22.52 -10.55 26.05
CA LYS A 506 -22.68 -11.98 25.74
C LYS A 506 -21.73 -12.80 26.58
N ILE A 507 -22.24 -13.76 27.35
CA ILE A 507 -21.42 -14.79 27.99
C ILE A 507 -21.33 -15.99 27.04
N HIS A 508 -20.11 -16.47 26.78
CA HIS A 508 -19.88 -17.64 25.94
C HIS A 508 -18.82 -18.54 26.57
N ASN A 509 -19.28 -19.70 27.07
CA ASN A 509 -18.45 -20.68 27.77
C ASN A 509 -18.03 -21.88 26.92
N GLU A 510 -18.51 -21.97 25.68
CA GLU A 510 -18.08 -23.01 24.76
C GLU A 510 -16.67 -22.72 24.25
N LYS A 511 -16.05 -23.73 23.64
CA LYS A 511 -14.72 -23.61 23.04
C LYS A 511 -14.76 -22.55 21.95
N ILE A 512 -13.93 -21.53 22.11
CA ILE A 512 -13.64 -20.56 21.05
C ILE A 512 -12.42 -20.98 20.25
N PHE A 513 -12.39 -20.55 19.00
CA PHE A 513 -11.27 -20.80 18.09
C PHE A 513 -10.47 -19.52 17.88
N GLY A 514 -9.15 -19.65 17.97
CA GLY A 514 -8.21 -18.60 17.60
C GLY A 514 -7.80 -18.71 16.13
N PRO A 515 -6.96 -17.78 15.66
CA PRO A 515 -6.34 -17.88 14.33
C PRO A 515 -5.63 -19.22 14.14
N ALA A 516 -5.61 -19.72 12.90
CA ALA A 516 -5.00 -21.01 12.57
C ALA A 516 -4.06 -20.90 11.36
N PRO A 517 -3.03 -21.77 11.29
CA PRO A 517 -2.14 -21.83 10.14
C PRO A 517 -2.84 -22.45 8.92
N ILE A 518 -2.56 -21.93 7.73
CA ILE A 518 -3.02 -22.54 6.47
C ILE A 518 -1.91 -23.24 5.69
N VAL A 519 -0.66 -22.97 6.03
CA VAL A 519 0.55 -23.52 5.41
C VAL A 519 1.70 -23.43 6.41
N PRO A 520 2.72 -24.30 6.37
CA PRO A 520 3.94 -24.11 7.16
C PRO A 520 4.61 -22.78 6.84
N LYS A 521 5.11 -22.08 7.87
CA LYS A 521 5.73 -20.74 7.74
C LYS A 521 6.82 -20.67 6.67
N ASN A 522 7.69 -21.67 6.60
CA ASN A 522 8.81 -21.74 5.65
C ASN A 522 8.38 -22.04 4.21
N LYS A 523 7.12 -22.45 3.98
CA LYS A 523 6.55 -22.74 2.66
C LYS A 523 5.68 -21.61 2.12
N PHE A 524 5.38 -20.59 2.92
CA PHE A 524 4.46 -19.52 2.56
C PHE A 524 4.84 -18.77 1.27
N ILE A 525 6.12 -18.40 1.09
CA ILE A 525 6.60 -17.70 -0.11
C ILE A 525 6.53 -18.59 -1.34
N GLU A 526 6.99 -19.83 -1.24
CA GLU A 526 6.98 -20.80 -2.33
C GLU A 526 5.54 -21.04 -2.82
N GLU A 527 4.61 -21.25 -1.89
CA GLU A 527 3.21 -21.56 -2.19
C GLU A 527 2.47 -20.39 -2.87
N PHE A 528 2.70 -19.15 -2.43
CA PHE A 528 1.88 -18.01 -2.85
C PHE A 528 2.55 -17.03 -3.82
N SER A 529 3.87 -17.13 -4.04
CA SER A 529 4.57 -16.29 -5.02
C SER A 529 4.04 -16.43 -6.45
N PRO A 530 3.58 -17.61 -6.95
CA PRO A 530 3.00 -17.70 -8.30
C PRO A 530 1.77 -16.80 -8.47
N LEU A 531 0.90 -16.70 -7.45
CA LEU A 531 -0.27 -15.83 -7.46
C LEU A 531 0.11 -14.34 -7.53
N ALA A 532 1.14 -13.95 -6.79
CA ALA A 532 1.66 -12.58 -6.76
C ALA A 532 2.29 -12.18 -8.11
N VAL A 533 3.09 -13.06 -8.70
CA VAL A 533 3.76 -12.83 -9.99
C VAL A 533 2.74 -12.80 -11.13
N GLU A 534 1.77 -13.71 -11.15
CA GLU A 534 0.69 -13.69 -12.15
C GLU A 534 -0.15 -12.41 -12.03
N ALA A 535 -0.47 -12.00 -10.81
CA ALA A 535 -1.14 -10.74 -10.55
C ALA A 535 -0.36 -9.53 -11.06
N MET A 536 0.95 -9.49 -10.81
CA MET A 536 1.81 -8.42 -11.30
C MET A 536 1.81 -8.36 -12.82
N LYS A 537 1.93 -9.50 -13.51
CA LYS A 537 1.88 -9.55 -14.98
C LYS A 537 0.57 -8.98 -15.54
N LYS A 538 -0.55 -9.28 -14.90
CA LYS A 538 -1.89 -8.83 -15.33
C LYS A 538 -2.18 -7.36 -15.00
N THR A 539 -1.75 -6.89 -13.84
CA THR A 539 -2.20 -5.61 -13.28
C THR A 539 -1.11 -4.55 -13.21
N GLY A 540 0.15 -4.97 -13.18
CA GLY A 540 1.30 -4.12 -12.93
C GLY A 540 1.51 -3.75 -11.46
N MET A 541 0.75 -4.32 -10.53
CA MET A 541 0.99 -4.23 -9.08
C MET A 541 2.16 -5.13 -8.69
N ALA A 542 3.18 -4.60 -8.04
CA ALA A 542 4.37 -5.34 -7.62
C ALA A 542 3.99 -6.64 -6.89
N ALA A 543 4.65 -7.73 -7.21
CA ALA A 543 4.44 -9.02 -6.54
C ALA A 543 4.97 -8.96 -5.11
N SER A 544 6.08 -8.25 -4.88
CA SER A 544 6.71 -8.08 -3.57
C SER A 544 5.78 -7.42 -2.55
N ILE A 545 5.06 -6.36 -2.91
CA ILE A 545 4.15 -5.66 -1.99
C ILE A 545 2.93 -6.52 -1.65
N GLN A 546 2.36 -7.24 -2.61
CA GLN A 546 1.27 -8.19 -2.37
C GLN A 546 1.70 -9.27 -1.39
N MET A 547 2.88 -9.84 -1.62
CA MET A 547 3.45 -10.90 -0.80
C MET A 547 3.75 -10.41 0.62
N ALA A 548 4.32 -9.20 0.75
CA ALA A 548 4.66 -8.60 2.03
C ALA A 548 3.42 -8.24 2.86
N GLN A 549 2.36 -7.75 2.23
CA GLN A 549 1.07 -7.54 2.91
C GLN A 549 0.52 -8.88 3.41
N ALA A 550 0.45 -9.91 2.57
CA ALA A 550 -0.03 -11.23 2.99
C ALA A 550 0.78 -11.80 4.17
N ILE A 551 2.10 -11.65 4.15
CA ILE A 551 2.99 -12.03 5.26
C ILE A 551 2.68 -11.23 6.53
N LEU A 552 2.55 -9.90 6.42
CA LEU A 552 2.34 -9.00 7.56
C LEU A 552 0.97 -9.25 8.21
N GLU A 553 -0.09 -9.34 7.40
CA GLU A 553 -1.47 -9.46 7.88
C GLU A 553 -1.77 -10.82 8.54
N THR A 554 -1.04 -11.87 8.18
CA THR A 554 -1.29 -13.23 8.70
C THR A 554 -0.13 -13.84 9.45
N GLY A 555 0.96 -13.07 9.63
CA GLY A 555 2.21 -13.58 10.18
C GLY A 555 2.67 -14.84 9.47
N TRP A 556 2.88 -14.77 8.15
CA TRP A 556 3.28 -15.91 7.31
C TRP A 556 2.22 -17.02 7.20
N GLY A 557 0.94 -16.64 7.15
CA GLY A 557 -0.18 -17.58 7.07
C GLY A 557 -0.43 -18.36 8.35
N GLN A 558 0.21 -18.00 9.47
CA GLN A 558 0.08 -18.70 10.76
C GLN A 558 -1.14 -18.22 11.56
N TYR A 559 -1.58 -16.98 11.30
CA TYR A 559 -2.67 -16.32 12.03
C TYR A 559 -3.81 -15.93 11.09
N VAL A 560 -4.23 -16.85 10.22
CA VAL A 560 -5.39 -16.62 9.36
C VAL A 560 -6.65 -16.58 10.23
N PRO A 561 -7.56 -15.59 10.03
CA PRO A 561 -8.78 -15.50 10.83
C PRO A 561 -9.62 -16.77 10.73
N VAL A 562 -10.07 -17.25 11.87
CA VAL A 562 -10.99 -18.37 12.01
C VAL A 562 -12.25 -17.85 12.67
N ASP A 563 -13.39 -18.40 12.26
CA ASP A 563 -14.64 -18.13 12.94
C ASP A 563 -14.56 -18.54 14.41
N LYS A 564 -14.71 -17.54 15.28
CA LYS A 564 -14.55 -17.66 16.73
C LYS A 564 -15.40 -18.77 17.33
N TYR A 565 -16.57 -19.05 16.77
CA TYR A 565 -17.56 -19.97 17.34
C TYR A 565 -17.62 -21.32 16.62
N THR A 566 -17.38 -21.36 15.31
CA THR A 566 -17.52 -22.59 14.50
C THR A 566 -16.19 -23.24 14.14
N GLY A 567 -15.06 -22.55 14.31
CA GLY A 567 -13.75 -23.06 13.90
C GLY A 567 -13.51 -23.04 12.39
N ARG A 568 -14.43 -22.45 11.61
CA ARG A 568 -14.31 -22.35 10.16
C ARG A 568 -13.20 -21.38 9.76
N ILE A 569 -12.21 -21.87 9.03
CA ILE A 569 -11.11 -21.05 8.52
C ILE A 569 -11.61 -20.11 7.40
N SER A 570 -11.27 -18.82 7.49
CA SER A 570 -11.70 -17.81 6.49
C SER A 570 -10.93 -17.87 5.18
N ARG A 571 -9.69 -18.36 5.19
CA ARG A 571 -8.70 -18.22 4.11
C ARG A 571 -8.41 -16.75 3.72
N ASN A 572 -8.67 -15.81 4.63
CA ASN A 572 -8.45 -14.38 4.41
C ASN A 572 -7.00 -14.00 4.69
N LEU A 573 -6.21 -13.82 3.64
CA LEU A 573 -4.78 -13.49 3.75
C LEU A 573 -4.48 -12.00 3.99
N PHE A 574 -5.49 -11.14 3.98
CA PHE A 574 -5.30 -9.68 3.96
C PHE A 574 -6.13 -8.95 5.02
N GLY A 575 -6.72 -9.68 5.98
CA GLY A 575 -7.49 -9.09 7.08
C GLY A 575 -8.73 -8.30 6.66
N ILE A 576 -9.28 -8.54 5.46
CA ILE A 576 -10.35 -7.69 4.92
C ILE A 576 -11.68 -7.96 5.64
N LYS A 577 -12.28 -6.91 6.20
CA LYS A 577 -13.61 -6.95 6.85
C LYS A 577 -14.77 -7.07 5.84
N GLY A 578 -15.90 -7.62 6.29
CA GLY A 578 -17.14 -7.74 5.53
C GLY A 578 -17.45 -9.15 5.03
N LYS A 579 -18.06 -9.26 3.84
CA LYS A 579 -18.53 -10.52 3.24
C LYS A 579 -17.75 -10.87 1.97
N GLY A 580 -17.13 -12.03 1.95
CA GLY A 580 -16.43 -12.61 0.81
C GLY A 580 -17.26 -13.67 0.08
N SER A 581 -16.63 -14.43 -0.80
CA SER A 581 -17.24 -15.50 -1.61
C SER A 581 -17.80 -16.67 -0.78
N ALA A 582 -17.22 -16.95 0.39
CA ALA A 582 -17.74 -17.94 1.35
C ALA A 582 -18.49 -17.28 2.52
N GLY A 583 -18.93 -16.03 2.36
CA GLY A 583 -19.63 -15.27 3.38
C GLY A 583 -18.68 -14.54 4.33
N SER A 584 -19.04 -14.51 5.61
CA SER A 584 -18.27 -13.86 6.67
C SER A 584 -17.99 -14.83 7.81
N ILE A 585 -16.84 -14.70 8.46
CA ILE A 585 -16.60 -15.26 9.79
C ILE A 585 -16.69 -14.17 10.85
N ILE A 586 -16.91 -14.57 12.10
CA ILE A 586 -16.85 -13.68 13.25
C ILE A 586 -15.48 -13.81 13.92
N SER A 587 -14.77 -12.69 14.13
CA SER A 587 -13.52 -12.64 14.90
C SER A 587 -13.46 -11.40 15.79
N ASN A 588 -12.57 -11.39 16.79
CA ASN A 588 -12.50 -10.29 17.74
C ASN A 588 -11.83 -9.04 17.14
N THR A 589 -12.34 -7.87 17.46
CA THR A 589 -11.66 -6.58 17.30
C THR A 589 -11.74 -5.75 18.60
N TRP A 590 -10.97 -4.67 18.67
CA TRP A 590 -10.97 -3.76 19.82
C TRP A 590 -11.76 -2.51 19.48
N GLU A 591 -12.67 -2.09 20.37
CA GLU A 591 -13.41 -0.83 20.27
C GLU A 591 -13.25 -0.03 21.55
N GLU A 592 -13.18 1.29 21.44
CA GLU A 592 -13.14 2.18 22.60
C GLU A 592 -14.54 2.73 22.90
N TYR A 593 -15.03 2.53 24.12
CA TYR A 593 -16.26 3.15 24.60
C TYR A 593 -16.00 3.87 25.92
N ASN A 594 -16.35 5.15 26.00
CA ASN A 594 -16.10 6.00 27.17
C ASN A 594 -14.62 6.06 27.64
N GLY A 595 -13.64 5.82 26.76
CA GLY A 595 -12.21 5.82 27.09
C GLY A 595 -11.65 4.48 27.56
N VAL A 596 -12.39 3.38 27.39
CA VAL A 596 -11.96 2.02 27.74
C VAL A 596 -12.04 1.13 26.51
N LEU A 597 -11.00 0.32 26.26
CA LEU A 597 -10.97 -0.65 25.16
C LEU A 597 -11.71 -1.94 25.53
N TYR A 598 -12.59 -2.39 24.64
CA TYR A 598 -13.39 -3.61 24.76
C TYR A 598 -13.15 -4.53 23.59
N ARG A 599 -13.19 -5.84 23.84
CA ARG A 599 -13.23 -6.84 22.78
C ARG A 599 -14.66 -7.03 22.31
N ILE A 600 -14.90 -6.78 21.03
CA ILE A 600 -16.19 -7.04 20.37
C ILE A 600 -15.99 -8.02 19.22
N ASP A 601 -17.09 -8.62 18.78
CA ASP A 601 -17.15 -9.44 17.57
C ASP A 601 -17.29 -8.55 16.34
N ASP A 602 -16.53 -8.84 15.28
CA ASP A 602 -16.64 -8.18 13.97
C ASP A 602 -16.57 -9.21 12.83
N TYR A 603 -17.05 -8.82 11.66
CA TYR A 603 -17.19 -9.68 10.50
C TYR A 603 -16.00 -9.54 9.55
N PHE A 604 -15.31 -10.65 9.31
CA PHE A 604 -14.23 -10.74 8.32
C PHE A 604 -14.68 -11.56 7.11
N ARG A 605 -14.19 -11.18 5.92
CA ARG A 605 -14.49 -11.93 4.69
C ARG A 605 -13.98 -13.36 4.80
N ALA A 606 -14.76 -14.30 4.31
CA ALA A 606 -14.39 -15.70 4.15
C ALA A 606 -14.38 -16.08 2.67
N TYR A 607 -13.50 -17.00 2.29
CA TYR A 607 -13.28 -17.41 0.90
C TYR A 607 -13.25 -18.93 0.74
N ASN A 608 -13.64 -19.40 -0.44
CA ASN A 608 -13.57 -20.82 -0.79
C ASN A 608 -12.11 -21.25 -1.02
N SER A 609 -11.26 -20.32 -1.48
CA SER A 609 -9.83 -20.55 -1.69
C SER A 609 -8.98 -19.33 -1.34
N VAL A 610 -7.68 -19.54 -1.15
CA VAL A 610 -6.71 -18.45 -0.95
C VAL A 610 -6.61 -17.56 -2.20
N ASN A 611 -6.72 -18.14 -3.40
CA ASN A 611 -6.72 -17.39 -4.65
C ASN A 611 -7.87 -16.37 -4.72
N GLU A 612 -9.06 -16.73 -4.21
CA GLU A 612 -10.17 -15.78 -4.10
C GLU A 612 -9.84 -14.63 -3.14
N SER A 613 -9.21 -14.90 -1.98
CA SER A 613 -8.75 -13.84 -1.07
C SER A 613 -7.74 -12.90 -1.74
N TRP A 614 -6.81 -13.46 -2.53
CA TRP A 614 -5.81 -12.69 -3.26
C TRP A 614 -6.42 -11.81 -4.34
N ASN A 615 -7.38 -12.35 -5.10
CA ASN A 615 -8.10 -11.61 -6.13
C ASN A 615 -8.98 -10.50 -5.55
N ASP A 616 -9.62 -10.74 -4.41
CA ASP A 616 -10.45 -9.74 -3.74
C ASP A 616 -9.61 -8.60 -3.15
N HIS A 617 -8.44 -8.89 -2.58
CA HIS A 617 -7.47 -7.87 -2.16
C HIS A 617 -7.02 -6.98 -3.33
N LYS A 618 -6.66 -7.57 -4.47
CA LYS A 618 -6.32 -6.80 -5.67
C LYS A 618 -7.49 -5.95 -6.15
N LYS A 619 -8.69 -6.53 -6.20
CA LYS A 619 -9.89 -5.79 -6.59
C LYS A 619 -10.11 -4.59 -5.68
N LEU A 620 -9.92 -4.72 -4.36
CA LEU A 620 -10.00 -3.61 -3.42
C LEU A 620 -9.05 -2.47 -3.80
N LEU A 621 -7.76 -2.77 -4.02
CA LEU A 621 -6.73 -1.76 -4.31
C LEU A 621 -6.86 -1.17 -5.72
N LEU A 622 -7.34 -1.95 -6.70
CA LEU A 622 -7.43 -1.51 -8.09
C LEU A 622 -8.73 -0.78 -8.42
N THR A 623 -9.80 -0.95 -7.63
CA THR A 623 -11.12 -0.39 -7.97
C THR A 623 -11.61 0.70 -7.02
N LYS A 624 -11.18 0.74 -5.76
CA LYS A 624 -11.62 1.80 -4.85
C LYS A 624 -10.89 3.10 -5.15
N GLU A 625 -11.65 4.20 -5.19
CA GLU A 625 -11.17 5.53 -5.54
C GLU A 625 -9.99 5.99 -4.67
N ARG A 626 -10.09 5.79 -3.34
CA ARG A 626 -9.03 6.15 -2.37
C ARG A 626 -7.65 5.57 -2.67
N TYR A 627 -7.56 4.45 -3.41
CA TYR A 627 -6.31 3.83 -3.82
C TYR A 627 -5.77 4.33 -5.16
N GLN A 628 -6.29 5.43 -5.72
CA GLN A 628 -5.73 6.04 -6.95
C GLN A 628 -4.24 6.36 -6.77
N ILE A 629 -3.88 7.02 -5.67
CA ILE A 629 -2.48 7.34 -5.35
C ILE A 629 -1.59 6.09 -5.23
N PHE A 630 -2.17 4.93 -4.92
CA PHE A 630 -1.45 3.67 -4.92
C PHE A 630 -1.30 3.14 -6.35
N ARG A 631 -2.36 3.14 -7.16
CA ARG A 631 -2.31 2.68 -8.56
C ARG A 631 -1.27 3.43 -9.39
N ASP A 632 -1.07 4.72 -9.11
CA ASP A 632 -0.08 5.55 -9.79
C ASP A 632 1.36 5.06 -9.56
N VAL A 633 1.61 4.35 -8.45
CA VAL A 633 2.95 3.90 -8.05
C VAL A 633 3.03 2.41 -7.70
N MET A 634 1.99 1.62 -7.93
CA MET A 634 1.87 0.23 -7.44
C MET A 634 2.93 -0.74 -7.97
N PHE A 635 3.68 -0.33 -8.99
CA PHE A 635 4.82 -1.07 -9.55
C PHE A 635 6.10 -0.90 -8.74
N ASP A 636 6.17 0.14 -7.92
CA ASP A 636 7.29 0.44 -7.04
C ASP A 636 6.85 0.10 -5.61
N TYR A 637 7.49 -0.90 -5.01
CA TYR A 637 7.06 -1.38 -3.71
C TYR A 637 7.32 -0.37 -2.57
N ILE A 638 8.31 0.53 -2.70
CA ILE A 638 8.62 1.54 -1.69
C ILE A 638 7.54 2.61 -1.73
N ARG A 639 7.34 3.22 -2.90
CA ARG A 639 6.29 4.23 -3.10
C ARG A 639 4.90 3.65 -2.84
N GLY A 640 4.68 2.42 -3.29
CA GLY A 640 3.47 1.65 -3.05
C GLY A 640 3.17 1.47 -1.56
N ALA A 641 4.17 1.13 -0.74
CA ALA A 641 3.97 0.93 0.69
C ALA A 641 3.49 2.22 1.39
N TYR A 642 4.10 3.37 1.07
CA TYR A 642 3.65 4.66 1.59
C TYR A 642 2.29 5.07 1.01
N ALA A 643 2.04 4.86 -0.28
CA ALA A 643 0.77 5.20 -0.92
C ALA A 643 -0.41 4.36 -0.39
N ILE A 644 -0.22 3.07 -0.11
CA ILE A 644 -1.24 2.20 0.52
C ILE A 644 -1.60 2.72 1.92
N ARG A 645 -0.60 3.14 2.71
CA ARG A 645 -0.85 3.77 4.01
C ARG A 645 -1.61 5.09 3.85
N ARG A 646 -1.17 5.99 2.96
CA ARG A 646 -1.85 7.26 2.68
C ARG A 646 -3.30 7.07 2.25
N ALA A 647 -3.59 6.01 1.51
CA ALA A 647 -4.94 5.63 1.09
C ALA A 647 -5.80 5.03 2.22
N GLY A 648 -5.28 4.93 3.44
CA GLY A 648 -6.01 4.49 4.64
C GLY A 648 -6.13 2.97 4.78
N TYR A 649 -5.19 2.19 4.24
CA TYR A 649 -5.17 0.73 4.46
C TYR A 649 -4.83 0.38 5.92
N ALA A 650 -3.92 1.12 6.55
CA ALA A 650 -3.48 0.92 7.93
C ALA A 650 -3.32 2.27 8.64
N THR A 651 -3.69 2.30 9.92
CA THR A 651 -3.51 3.48 10.81
C THR A 651 -2.10 3.56 11.41
N ASP A 652 -1.36 2.46 11.40
CA ASP A 652 0.01 2.37 11.90
C ASP A 652 0.98 3.19 11.04
N SER A 653 1.66 4.18 11.64
CA SER A 653 2.64 5.00 10.94
C SER A 653 3.86 4.23 10.44
N GLY A 654 4.21 3.13 11.12
CA GLY A 654 5.32 2.25 10.73
C GLY A 654 4.96 1.21 9.67
N TYR A 655 3.71 1.17 9.19
CA TYR A 655 3.24 0.16 8.23
C TYR A 655 4.11 0.09 6.95
N PRO A 656 4.49 1.20 6.29
CA PRO A 656 5.33 1.16 5.09
C PRO A 656 6.70 0.55 5.38
N GLY A 657 7.33 0.95 6.49
CA GLY A 657 8.64 0.43 6.92
C GLY A 657 8.60 -1.07 7.20
N LYS A 658 7.51 -1.59 7.80
CA LYS A 658 7.31 -3.03 8.02
C LYS A 658 7.23 -3.80 6.70
N LEU A 659 6.46 -3.30 5.72
CA LEU A 659 6.37 -3.93 4.40
C LEU A 659 7.71 -3.93 3.68
N ILE A 660 8.38 -2.78 3.62
CA ILE A 660 9.70 -2.63 2.97
C ILE A 660 10.71 -3.57 3.63
N LYS A 661 10.71 -3.67 4.96
CA LYS A 661 11.57 -4.60 5.69
C LYS A 661 11.30 -6.06 5.32
N ILE A 662 10.03 -6.49 5.31
CA ILE A 662 9.65 -7.86 4.89
C ILE A 662 10.14 -8.15 3.46
N ILE A 663 9.99 -7.20 2.55
CA ILE A 663 10.44 -7.34 1.16
C ILE A 663 11.95 -7.53 1.07
N ASN A 664 12.71 -6.73 1.81
CA ASN A 664 14.17 -6.74 1.77
C ASN A 664 14.75 -8.00 2.44
N ASP A 665 14.31 -8.30 3.67
CA ASP A 665 14.81 -9.42 4.47
C ASP A 665 14.57 -10.78 3.76
N ASN A 666 13.51 -10.87 2.95
CA ASN A 666 13.12 -12.11 2.27
C ASN A 666 13.37 -12.07 0.76
N ASN A 667 14.08 -11.06 0.27
CA ASN A 667 14.43 -10.89 -1.14
C ASN A 667 13.22 -10.97 -2.09
N LEU A 668 12.06 -10.48 -1.65
CA LEU A 668 10.81 -10.57 -2.41
C LEU A 668 10.85 -9.70 -3.68
N ARG A 669 11.81 -8.78 -3.80
CA ARG A 669 12.03 -7.98 -5.02
C ARG A 669 12.30 -8.83 -6.25
N LYS A 670 12.85 -10.03 -6.08
CA LYS A 670 13.04 -10.99 -7.20
C LYS A 670 11.71 -11.37 -7.87
N LEU A 671 10.60 -11.28 -7.14
CA LEU A 671 9.26 -11.53 -7.68
C LEU A 671 8.82 -10.40 -8.63
N ASP A 672 9.43 -9.21 -8.53
CA ASP A 672 9.14 -8.06 -9.38
C ASP A 672 9.99 -8.01 -10.65
N GLU A 673 11.00 -8.89 -10.77
CA GLU A 673 11.90 -8.93 -11.92
C GLU A 673 11.18 -9.43 -13.18
N VAL A 674 11.41 -8.71 -14.27
CA VAL A 674 11.02 -9.10 -15.64
C VAL A 674 12.28 -9.50 -16.38
N SER A 675 12.31 -10.74 -16.89
CA SER A 675 13.33 -11.16 -17.85
C SER A 675 13.02 -10.56 -19.20
N PHE A 676 14.01 -9.89 -19.79
CA PHE A 676 13.91 -9.38 -21.15
C PHE A 676 14.49 -10.37 -22.13
#